data_AF-A0A3M2FEY9-F1
#
_entry.id   AF-A0A3M2FEY9-F1
#
_cell.length_a   1.000
_cell.length_b   1.000
_cell.length_c   1.000
_cell.angle_alpha   90.00
_cell.angle_beta   90.00
_cell.angle_gamma   90.00
#
_symmetry.space_group_name_H-M   'P 1'
#
loop_
_entity.id
_entity.type
_entity.pdbx_description
1 polymer ?
#
loop_
_entity_poly.entity_id
_entity_poly.type
_entity_poly.pdbx_seq_one_letter_code
_entity_poly.pdbx_strand_id
1 'polypeptide(L)'
;MFRNHFLYFWLFPVLSWSQSGIPSGYYDPAAGKTGAELKTALHNIINNHTRYPYSSSSTDVWDILMDTDEDTLNPNNVILIYTGRSQAKNLNSSNGNDPDYWNREHVWAKSHGFPNQNDTAYTDVHHLRPCDASVNSSRSNKDFDNGGSPQGEAPDTYTDSDSWEPRNAVKGDVARMMFYMATRYEGDGDYDLELQEDIPSSGPRFAKLATLIQWHNQDPVDNWERIRNDKIYYNWQHNRNPFIDHPEYVDMIWGSGGAPKAEPSNHPTNFLATGNGISVDLTWTDAMGSVLPDNYLIKGSDQDFTAISDPVDGVDETIDTDLSDGSAVVKVAYGTESYTFTNLSPQTNYYFKIYSYTNTGTDVDYKTDGTIQQDSALTGNSGSGGGSATDLIISEYVEGDSYNKYLELYNGTSTSIDLSAYVVKIYYNGSTNAGSNIPLSGTLASGNTFVVAHTNATAWGGTPDMTSGDLSFNGNDVVELTKNGNLLDIIGTVGDGSNLFQDKTLQRKSSVTAPNTVYTPSEWDELAITYDGLGSHTMDSSLPVQLIAFTARPVDNQVVLEWQTASEMDNAGFIVERADNDSAAFVRIADFTTDDALKGAGNRSTLTNYRFVDATANPQKSYRYHLYDQNYDGRVQWTGSAVYDFQSAIDHDRTGQSIRGFILRGNYPNPFNPSTTIAVEIQKNDTPLRIDIFDNKGRRVRHLFSGQPGTGIRHFKWQARDDRGQPVSSGIYLYRVRSDSRTEYSKMLLVR
;
A
#
# COMPACT_ATOMS: atom_id res chain seq x y z
N MET A 1 -69.76 2.79 -17.43
CA MET A 1 -70.04 1.45 -16.89
C MET A 1 -68.79 0.60 -17.08
N PHE A 2 -68.24 0.10 -15.97
CA PHE A 2 -67.25 -1.00 -15.83
C PHE A 2 -65.85 -0.87 -16.48
N ARG A 3 -64.74 -1.34 -15.89
CA ARG A 3 -64.31 -1.67 -14.51
C ARG A 3 -62.83 -2.09 -14.61
N ASN A 4 -62.02 -1.68 -13.63
CA ASN A 4 -60.65 -2.12 -13.36
C ASN A 4 -60.43 -3.64 -13.48
N HIS A 5 -59.21 -4.07 -13.81
CA HIS A 5 -58.50 -5.16 -13.13
C HIS A 5 -57.00 -4.82 -12.97
N PHE A 6 -56.53 -5.01 -11.74
CA PHE A 6 -55.17 -4.83 -11.22
C PHE A 6 -54.23 -5.94 -11.70
N LEU A 7 -52.93 -5.62 -11.86
CA LEU A 7 -51.84 -6.57 -11.71
C LEU A 7 -50.81 -5.95 -10.74
N TYR A 8 -50.71 -6.56 -9.57
CA TYR A 8 -49.71 -6.25 -8.54
C TYR A 8 -48.36 -6.85 -8.97
N PHE A 9 -47.35 -6.02 -9.19
CA PHE A 9 -45.95 -6.47 -9.14
C PHE A 9 -45.42 -6.23 -7.73
N TRP A 10 -45.10 -7.32 -7.03
CA TRP A 10 -44.30 -7.28 -5.81
C TRP A 10 -42.85 -6.97 -6.20
N LEU A 11 -42.39 -5.76 -5.93
CA LEU A 11 -40.97 -5.42 -5.92
C LEU A 11 -40.39 -5.94 -4.59
N PHE A 12 -39.67 -7.05 -4.65
CA PHE A 12 -38.66 -7.35 -3.62
C PHE A 12 -37.43 -6.48 -3.93
N PRO A 13 -36.95 -5.64 -2.99
CA PRO A 13 -35.60 -5.12 -3.11
C PRO A 13 -34.64 -6.26 -2.80
N VAL A 14 -34.03 -6.85 -3.82
CA VAL A 14 -32.82 -7.65 -3.60
C VAL A 14 -31.71 -6.62 -3.40
N LEU A 15 -31.41 -6.30 -2.15
CA LEU A 15 -30.09 -5.79 -1.80
C LEU A 15 -29.10 -6.91 -2.13
N SER A 16 -28.42 -6.83 -3.27
CA SER A 16 -27.24 -7.63 -3.52
C SER A 16 -26.09 -6.99 -2.76
N TRP A 17 -25.87 -7.48 -1.54
CA TRP A 17 -24.61 -7.30 -0.84
C TRP A 17 -23.53 -7.93 -1.72
N SER A 18 -22.59 -7.13 -2.22
CA SER A 18 -21.39 -7.67 -2.85
C SER A 18 -20.58 -8.35 -1.74
N GLN A 19 -20.81 -9.64 -1.53
CA GLN A 19 -19.96 -10.46 -0.68
C GLN A 19 -18.63 -10.62 -1.43
N SER A 20 -17.53 -10.15 -0.84
CA SER A 20 -16.18 -10.26 -1.41
C SER A 20 -15.27 -10.98 -0.42
N GLY A 21 -14.34 -11.78 -0.93
CA GLY A 21 -13.36 -12.51 -0.12
C GLY A 21 -13.66 -14.00 0.07
N ILE A 22 -12.78 -14.66 0.80
CA ILE A 22 -12.84 -16.09 1.06
C ILE A 22 -14.04 -16.36 1.99
N PRO A 23 -14.94 -17.31 1.67
CA PRO A 23 -16.01 -17.69 2.57
C PRO A 23 -15.44 -18.20 3.90
N SER A 24 -16.07 -17.83 5.01
CA SER A 24 -15.62 -18.29 6.33
C SER A 24 -15.58 -19.83 6.38
N GLY A 25 -14.45 -20.37 6.84
CA GLY A 25 -14.21 -21.80 6.95
C GLY A 25 -13.96 -22.54 5.63
N TYR A 26 -13.87 -21.85 4.49
CA TYR A 26 -13.73 -22.49 3.17
C TYR A 26 -12.49 -23.38 3.06
N TYR A 27 -11.37 -22.98 3.68
CA TYR A 27 -10.10 -23.72 3.68
C TYR A 27 -9.81 -24.49 4.99
N ASP A 28 -10.77 -24.58 5.92
CA ASP A 28 -10.59 -25.36 7.17
C ASP A 28 -10.08 -26.79 6.92
N PRO A 29 -10.55 -27.53 5.89
CA PRO A 29 -10.03 -28.87 5.61
C PRO A 29 -8.56 -28.90 5.17
N ALA A 30 -7.98 -27.78 4.74
CA ALA A 30 -6.58 -27.67 4.31
C ALA A 30 -5.63 -27.25 5.45
N ALA A 31 -6.17 -26.80 6.59
CA ALA A 31 -5.38 -26.29 7.70
C ALA A 31 -4.34 -27.30 8.20
N GLY A 32 -3.09 -26.85 8.33
CA GLY A 32 -1.96 -27.63 8.87
C GLY A 32 -1.42 -28.74 7.96
N LYS A 33 -1.85 -28.83 6.69
CA LYS A 33 -1.38 -29.85 5.75
C LYS A 33 -0.33 -29.29 4.81
N THR A 34 0.55 -30.16 4.30
CA THR A 34 1.55 -29.86 3.26
C THR A 34 1.61 -30.99 2.22
N GLY A 35 2.36 -30.77 1.14
CA GLY A 35 2.65 -31.77 0.10
C GLY A 35 1.39 -32.42 -0.50
N ALA A 36 1.43 -33.74 -0.66
CA ALA A 36 0.33 -34.51 -1.24
C ALA A 36 -0.96 -34.45 -0.39
N GLU A 37 -0.85 -34.31 0.93
CA GLU A 37 -2.01 -34.20 1.82
C GLU A 37 -2.73 -32.87 1.63
N LEU A 38 -1.97 -31.77 1.50
CA LEU A 38 -2.53 -30.46 1.18
C LEU A 38 -3.17 -30.46 -0.21
N LYS A 39 -2.48 -30.98 -1.23
CA LYS A 39 -3.01 -31.08 -2.59
C LYS A 39 -4.32 -31.87 -2.63
N THR A 40 -4.39 -33.00 -1.93
CA THR A 40 -5.61 -33.81 -1.79
C THR A 40 -6.72 -33.06 -1.03
N ALA A 41 -6.39 -32.31 0.02
CA ALA A 41 -7.38 -31.52 0.74
C ALA A 41 -7.97 -30.41 -0.13
N LEU A 42 -7.11 -29.68 -0.85
CA LEU A 42 -7.52 -28.63 -1.79
C LEU A 42 -8.36 -29.19 -2.93
N HIS A 43 -7.96 -30.32 -3.51
CA HIS A 43 -8.75 -31.05 -4.50
C HIS A 43 -10.18 -31.26 -4.01
N ASN A 44 -10.36 -31.82 -2.81
CA ASN A 44 -11.69 -32.08 -2.24
C ASN A 44 -12.51 -30.81 -1.96
N ILE A 45 -11.85 -29.68 -1.67
CA ILE A 45 -12.52 -28.38 -1.49
C ILE A 45 -13.08 -27.87 -2.82
N ILE A 46 -12.30 -27.99 -3.90
CA ILE A 46 -12.59 -27.34 -5.18
C ILE A 46 -13.25 -28.25 -6.22
N ASN A 47 -13.41 -29.55 -5.94
CA ASN A 47 -13.86 -30.51 -6.94
C ASN A 47 -15.33 -30.37 -7.37
N ASN A 48 -16.19 -29.82 -6.51
CA ASN A 48 -17.63 -29.77 -6.79
C ASN A 48 -18.07 -28.39 -7.32
N HIS A 49 -17.54 -27.98 -8.45
CA HIS A 49 -17.92 -26.70 -9.07
C HIS A 49 -19.16 -26.80 -9.96
N THR A 50 -19.92 -25.71 -10.08
CA THR A 50 -21.03 -25.60 -11.02
C THR A 50 -20.51 -25.56 -12.46
N ARG A 51 -21.04 -26.46 -13.30
CA ARG A 51 -20.66 -26.56 -14.71
C ARG A 51 -21.62 -25.78 -15.60
N TYR A 52 -21.08 -24.97 -16.51
CA TYR A 52 -21.83 -24.27 -17.55
C TYR A 52 -21.50 -24.85 -18.93
N PRO A 53 -22.44 -24.80 -19.89
CA PRO A 53 -22.17 -25.25 -21.25
C PRO A 53 -21.10 -24.37 -21.90
N TYR A 54 -20.26 -24.96 -22.75
CA TYR A 54 -19.28 -24.19 -23.51
C TYR A 54 -19.96 -23.22 -24.50
N SER A 55 -21.12 -23.57 -25.08
CA SER A 55 -21.91 -22.62 -25.87
C SER A 55 -23.40 -22.97 -25.75
N SER A 56 -24.25 -21.98 -25.52
CA SER A 56 -25.70 -22.15 -25.32
C SER A 56 -26.48 -20.91 -25.77
N SER A 57 -27.80 -21.03 -25.87
CA SER A 57 -28.73 -19.89 -26.00
C SER A 57 -29.14 -19.29 -24.65
N SER A 58 -28.73 -19.92 -23.55
CA SER A 58 -28.82 -19.43 -22.17
C SER A 58 -27.44 -18.96 -21.71
N THR A 59 -27.20 -18.89 -20.41
CA THR A 59 -25.85 -18.68 -19.85
C THR A 59 -24.86 -19.75 -20.33
N ASP A 60 -23.72 -19.31 -20.84
CA ASP A 60 -22.58 -20.13 -21.22
C ASP A 60 -21.22 -19.50 -20.85
N VAL A 61 -20.12 -20.16 -21.22
CA VAL A 61 -18.76 -19.68 -20.93
C VAL A 61 -18.47 -18.28 -21.52
N TRP A 62 -19.07 -17.89 -22.65
CA TRP A 62 -18.88 -16.53 -23.17
C TRP A 62 -19.41 -15.49 -22.18
N ASP A 63 -20.61 -15.70 -21.64
CA ASP A 63 -21.21 -14.79 -20.66
C ASP A 63 -20.34 -14.66 -19.41
N ILE A 64 -19.80 -15.78 -18.94
CA ILE A 64 -18.94 -15.81 -17.75
C ILE A 64 -17.65 -15.05 -18.00
N LEU A 65 -16.99 -15.24 -19.15
CA LEU A 65 -15.75 -14.51 -19.47
C LEU A 65 -15.99 -13.03 -19.75
N MET A 66 -17.16 -12.67 -20.27
CA MET A 66 -17.58 -11.28 -20.39
C MET A 66 -17.75 -10.58 -19.03
N ASP A 67 -18.08 -11.30 -17.96
CA ASP A 67 -18.11 -10.76 -16.59
C ASP A 67 -16.74 -10.83 -15.90
N THR A 68 -16.15 -12.03 -15.87
CA THR A 68 -14.94 -12.32 -15.07
C THR A 68 -13.67 -11.61 -15.56
N ASP A 69 -13.59 -11.30 -16.86
CA ASP A 69 -12.46 -10.60 -17.47
C ASP A 69 -12.87 -9.20 -18.01
N GLU A 70 -14.00 -8.66 -17.55
CA GLU A 70 -14.50 -7.32 -17.90
C GLU A 70 -13.45 -6.24 -17.63
N ASP A 71 -13.15 -5.41 -18.63
CA ASP A 71 -12.31 -4.23 -18.45
C ASP A 71 -12.96 -3.22 -17.49
N THR A 72 -12.38 -3.03 -16.31
CA THR A 72 -12.90 -2.11 -15.29
C THR A 72 -12.90 -0.65 -15.73
N LEU A 73 -12.13 -0.30 -16.77
CA LEU A 73 -12.10 1.03 -17.39
C LEU A 73 -13.06 1.13 -18.59
N ASN A 74 -13.50 0.00 -19.13
CA ASN A 74 -14.49 -0.08 -20.21
C ASN A 74 -15.35 -1.35 -20.09
N PRO A 75 -16.46 -1.31 -19.33
CA PRO A 75 -17.30 -2.48 -19.08
C PRO A 75 -17.92 -3.15 -20.32
N ASN A 76 -17.83 -2.51 -21.50
CA ASN A 76 -18.24 -3.13 -22.77
C ASN A 76 -17.14 -4.02 -23.38
N ASN A 77 -15.98 -4.08 -22.75
CA ASN A 77 -14.81 -4.80 -23.20
C ASN A 77 -14.37 -5.87 -22.19
N VAL A 78 -13.54 -6.79 -22.65
CA VAL A 78 -12.76 -7.74 -21.85
C VAL A 78 -11.27 -7.52 -22.07
N ILE A 79 -10.45 -7.86 -21.08
CA ILE A 79 -8.99 -7.83 -21.20
C ILE A 79 -8.50 -9.17 -21.77
N LEU A 80 -7.73 -9.09 -22.86
CA LEU A 80 -7.15 -10.27 -23.50
C LEU A 80 -5.84 -10.67 -22.81
N ILE A 81 -5.70 -11.95 -22.43
CA ILE A 81 -4.63 -12.41 -21.54
C ILE A 81 -3.22 -12.09 -22.06
N TYR A 82 -2.87 -12.52 -23.28
CA TYR A 82 -1.49 -12.40 -23.79
C TYR A 82 -1.17 -11.03 -24.39
N THR A 83 -2.14 -10.37 -25.04
CA THR A 83 -1.92 -9.03 -25.63
C THR A 83 -2.12 -7.90 -24.63
N GLY A 84 -2.86 -8.14 -23.53
CA GLY A 84 -3.31 -7.09 -22.60
C GLY A 84 -4.32 -6.11 -23.23
N ARG A 85 -4.79 -6.38 -24.45
CA ARG A 85 -5.68 -5.49 -25.20
C ARG A 85 -7.08 -5.50 -24.57
N SER A 86 -7.66 -4.32 -24.39
CA SER A 86 -9.08 -4.17 -24.10
C SER A 86 -9.88 -4.35 -25.39
N GLN A 87 -10.69 -5.41 -25.46
CA GLN A 87 -11.41 -5.83 -26.65
C GLN A 87 -12.91 -5.84 -26.42
N ALA A 88 -13.69 -5.29 -27.35
CA ALA A 88 -15.15 -5.27 -27.22
C ALA A 88 -15.73 -6.68 -27.06
N LYS A 89 -16.63 -6.83 -26.09
CA LYS A 89 -17.29 -8.10 -25.72
C LYS A 89 -17.96 -8.78 -26.91
N ASN A 90 -18.54 -8.00 -27.82
CA ASN A 90 -19.23 -8.51 -29.02
C ASN A 90 -18.29 -8.90 -30.17
N LEU A 91 -17.03 -8.46 -30.18
CA LEU A 91 -16.03 -8.83 -31.19
C LEU A 91 -15.33 -10.14 -30.80
N ASN A 92 -16.14 -11.19 -30.69
CA ASN A 92 -15.71 -12.51 -30.24
C ASN A 92 -16.04 -13.59 -31.29
N SER A 93 -15.37 -14.75 -31.21
CA SER A 93 -15.50 -15.80 -32.22
C SER A 93 -16.88 -16.48 -32.31
N SER A 94 -17.82 -16.19 -31.41
CA SER A 94 -19.23 -16.60 -31.60
C SER A 94 -19.98 -15.71 -32.60
N ASN A 95 -19.49 -14.51 -32.85
CA ASN A 95 -20.10 -13.50 -33.72
C ASN A 95 -19.36 -13.30 -35.06
N GLY A 96 -18.29 -14.05 -35.33
CA GLY A 96 -17.52 -13.99 -36.57
C GLY A 96 -16.18 -14.73 -36.49
N ASN A 97 -15.46 -14.78 -37.61
CA ASN A 97 -14.19 -15.50 -37.74
C ASN A 97 -13.00 -14.56 -38.05
N ASP A 98 -13.10 -13.31 -37.63
CA ASP A 98 -12.03 -12.33 -37.83
C ASP A 98 -10.84 -12.67 -36.92
N PRO A 99 -9.59 -12.69 -37.42
CA PRO A 99 -8.41 -12.98 -36.58
C PRO A 99 -8.22 -12.00 -35.42
N ASP A 100 -8.74 -10.76 -35.52
CA ASP A 100 -8.67 -9.75 -34.44
C ASP A 100 -9.80 -9.90 -33.40
N TYR A 101 -10.75 -10.83 -33.62
CA TYR A 101 -11.76 -11.15 -32.61
C TYR A 101 -11.12 -11.93 -31.47
N TRP A 102 -11.71 -11.85 -30.29
CA TRP A 102 -11.26 -12.68 -29.19
C TRP A 102 -11.94 -14.05 -29.17
N ASN A 103 -11.14 -15.07 -28.87
CA ASN A 103 -11.56 -16.43 -28.61
C ASN A 103 -11.30 -16.80 -27.15
N ARG A 104 -11.73 -18.00 -26.75
CA ARG A 104 -11.53 -18.54 -25.42
C ARG A 104 -10.26 -19.38 -25.42
N GLU A 105 -9.26 -18.88 -24.72
CA GLU A 105 -8.01 -19.57 -24.49
C GLU A 105 -8.20 -20.60 -23.38
N HIS A 106 -7.95 -21.86 -23.71
CA HIS A 106 -7.75 -22.94 -22.75
C HIS A 106 -6.30 -22.86 -22.28
N VAL A 107 -6.03 -22.17 -21.16
CA VAL A 107 -4.67 -21.97 -20.66
C VAL A 107 -4.00 -23.32 -20.42
N TRP A 108 -4.67 -24.27 -19.76
CA TRP A 108 -4.34 -25.68 -19.95
C TRP A 108 -4.87 -26.16 -21.30
N ALA A 109 -4.00 -26.49 -22.25
CA ALA A 109 -4.42 -26.84 -23.60
C ALA A 109 -5.29 -28.11 -23.59
N LYS A 110 -6.50 -28.05 -24.16
CA LYS A 110 -7.45 -29.18 -24.19
C LYS A 110 -6.92 -30.46 -24.84
N SER A 111 -5.89 -30.38 -25.69
CA SER A 111 -5.21 -31.55 -26.24
C SER A 111 -4.44 -32.34 -25.18
N HIS A 112 -4.18 -31.74 -24.01
CA HIS A 112 -3.51 -32.35 -22.87
C HIS A 112 -4.53 -32.87 -21.85
N GLY A 113 -5.34 -33.85 -22.27
CA GLY A 113 -6.15 -34.67 -21.36
C GLY A 113 -7.67 -34.58 -21.55
N PHE A 114 -8.23 -33.45 -22.01
CA PHE A 114 -9.69 -33.24 -22.07
C PHE A 114 -10.16 -32.66 -23.43
N PRO A 115 -10.07 -33.42 -24.54
CA PRO A 115 -10.36 -32.88 -25.87
C PRO A 115 -11.85 -32.63 -26.13
N ASN A 116 -12.77 -33.16 -25.32
CA ASN A 116 -14.19 -33.14 -25.60
C ASN A 116 -14.90 -31.98 -24.88
N GLN A 117 -15.80 -31.30 -25.58
CA GLN A 117 -16.59 -30.19 -25.02
C GLN A 117 -17.47 -30.58 -23.82
N ASN A 118 -17.74 -31.87 -23.64
CA ASN A 118 -18.49 -32.40 -22.51
C ASN A 118 -17.63 -32.66 -21.27
N ASP A 119 -16.31 -32.60 -21.39
CA ASP A 119 -15.39 -32.80 -20.28
C ASP A 119 -15.58 -31.67 -19.26
N THR A 120 -15.50 -31.99 -17.97
CA THR A 120 -15.66 -31.00 -16.89
C THR A 120 -14.57 -29.92 -16.98
N ALA A 121 -13.32 -30.35 -17.20
CA ALA A 121 -12.16 -29.48 -17.40
C ALA A 121 -12.33 -28.56 -18.62
N TYR A 122 -13.08 -28.95 -19.65
CA TYR A 122 -13.24 -28.13 -20.86
C TYR A 122 -13.94 -26.79 -20.61
N THR A 123 -14.79 -26.71 -19.59
CA THR A 123 -15.66 -25.57 -19.30
C THR A 123 -15.31 -24.84 -18.02
N ASP A 124 -14.23 -25.21 -17.35
CA ASP A 124 -13.79 -24.59 -16.11
C ASP A 124 -13.18 -23.20 -16.39
N VAL A 125 -13.83 -22.14 -15.88
CA VAL A 125 -13.43 -20.76 -16.13
C VAL A 125 -12.28 -20.29 -15.26
N HIS A 126 -11.80 -21.07 -14.29
CA HIS A 126 -10.55 -20.73 -13.60
C HIS A 126 -9.36 -20.73 -14.55
N HIS A 127 -9.36 -21.52 -15.64
CA HIS A 127 -8.27 -21.56 -16.64
C HIS A 127 -8.68 -21.10 -18.06
N LEU A 128 -9.95 -20.72 -18.28
CA LEU A 128 -10.39 -20.12 -19.54
C LEU A 128 -10.24 -18.61 -19.49
N ARG A 129 -9.63 -18.01 -20.52
CA ARG A 129 -9.43 -16.55 -20.59
C ARG A 129 -9.76 -16.01 -21.98
N PRO A 130 -10.22 -14.74 -22.11
CA PRO A 130 -10.27 -14.07 -23.41
C PRO A 130 -8.87 -13.94 -24.01
N CYS A 131 -8.70 -14.30 -25.28
CA CYS A 131 -7.44 -14.15 -26.01
C CYS A 131 -7.73 -13.73 -27.44
N ASP A 132 -6.86 -12.92 -28.02
CA ASP A 132 -6.88 -12.64 -29.46
C ASP A 132 -6.82 -13.95 -30.25
N ALA A 133 -7.67 -14.11 -31.28
CA ALA A 133 -7.82 -15.37 -31.99
C ALA A 133 -6.56 -15.76 -32.78
N SER A 134 -5.85 -14.78 -33.34
CA SER A 134 -4.58 -15.01 -34.03
C SER A 134 -3.49 -15.45 -33.05
N VAL A 135 -3.43 -14.81 -31.88
CA VAL A 135 -2.45 -15.12 -30.82
C VAL A 135 -2.75 -16.48 -30.21
N ASN A 136 -4.02 -16.81 -29.96
CA ASN A 136 -4.47 -18.13 -29.52
C ASN A 136 -4.08 -19.23 -30.54
N SER A 137 -4.33 -18.98 -31.83
CA SER A 137 -3.90 -19.91 -32.88
C SER A 137 -2.38 -20.10 -32.93
N SER A 138 -1.60 -19.04 -32.66
CA SER A 138 -0.14 -19.09 -32.57
C SER A 138 0.37 -19.81 -31.33
N ARG A 139 -0.38 -19.73 -30.22
CA ARG A 139 -0.10 -20.42 -28.96
C ARG A 139 -0.25 -21.93 -29.13
N SER A 140 -1.29 -22.36 -29.85
CA SER A 140 -1.54 -23.77 -30.15
C SER A 140 -1.60 -24.61 -28.87
N ASN A 141 -0.79 -25.67 -28.75
CA ASN A 141 -0.64 -26.49 -27.55
C ASN A 141 0.79 -26.43 -26.99
N LYS A 142 1.51 -25.33 -27.22
CA LYS A 142 2.88 -25.16 -26.71
C LYS A 142 2.89 -25.15 -25.19
N ASP A 143 3.91 -25.77 -24.62
CA ASP A 143 4.15 -25.80 -23.19
C ASP A 143 4.48 -24.39 -22.68
N PHE A 144 4.12 -24.11 -21.43
CA PHE A 144 4.61 -22.92 -20.76
C PHE A 144 6.04 -23.16 -20.26
N ASP A 145 6.99 -22.43 -20.84
CA ASP A 145 8.39 -22.25 -20.42
C ASP A 145 8.85 -20.87 -20.95
N ASN A 146 10.10 -20.48 -20.67
CA ASN A 146 10.72 -19.32 -21.30
C ASN A 146 10.72 -19.48 -22.82
N GLY A 147 10.27 -18.44 -23.52
CA GLY A 147 10.12 -18.46 -24.97
C GLY A 147 11.38 -18.00 -25.69
N GLY A 148 11.33 -18.03 -27.01
CA GLY A 148 12.41 -17.53 -27.86
C GLY A 148 12.18 -16.10 -28.33
N SER A 149 11.41 -15.94 -29.40
CA SER A 149 11.23 -14.66 -30.08
C SER A 149 9.88 -14.01 -29.73
N PRO A 150 9.77 -12.68 -29.73
CA PRO A 150 8.50 -11.98 -29.59
C PRO A 150 7.43 -12.50 -30.57
N GLN A 151 6.22 -12.69 -30.08
CA GLN A 151 5.05 -12.98 -30.91
C GLN A 151 4.60 -11.70 -31.63
N GLY A 152 4.12 -11.82 -32.87
CA GLY A 152 3.89 -10.66 -33.74
C GLY A 152 2.86 -9.64 -33.23
N GLU A 153 1.73 -10.10 -32.68
CA GLU A 153 0.62 -9.27 -32.22
C GLU A 153 0.60 -9.07 -30.69
N ALA A 154 1.39 -9.86 -29.97
CA ALA A 154 1.67 -9.80 -28.55
C ALA A 154 3.19 -9.73 -28.35
N PRO A 155 3.84 -8.59 -28.65
CA PRO A 155 5.31 -8.49 -28.66
C PRO A 155 5.97 -8.66 -27.28
N ASP A 156 5.19 -8.57 -26.20
CA ASP A 156 5.66 -8.85 -24.85
C ASP A 156 5.49 -10.33 -24.45
N THR A 157 4.91 -11.15 -25.34
CA THR A 157 4.82 -12.61 -25.22
C THR A 157 5.87 -13.23 -26.14
N TYR A 158 6.61 -14.22 -25.65
CA TYR A 158 7.70 -14.86 -26.39
C TYR A 158 7.34 -16.30 -26.72
N THR A 159 7.77 -16.79 -27.88
CA THR A 159 7.49 -18.16 -28.31
C THR A 159 8.61 -18.71 -29.18
N ASP A 160 8.75 -20.03 -29.16
CA ASP A 160 9.58 -20.79 -30.09
C ASP A 160 8.80 -22.02 -30.63
N SER A 161 9.48 -23.12 -30.95
CA SER A 161 8.87 -24.31 -31.53
C SER A 161 7.86 -25.00 -30.63
N ASP A 162 8.11 -24.98 -29.32
CA ASP A 162 7.47 -25.84 -28.32
C ASP A 162 7.11 -25.09 -27.04
N SER A 163 7.61 -23.87 -26.85
CA SER A 163 7.40 -23.05 -25.66
C SER A 163 6.62 -21.76 -25.91
N TRP A 164 5.88 -21.35 -24.89
CA TRP A 164 5.13 -20.10 -24.82
C TRP A 164 5.39 -19.40 -23.49
N GLU A 165 5.94 -18.20 -23.55
CA GLU A 165 6.17 -17.33 -22.39
C GLU A 165 5.21 -16.14 -22.48
N PRO A 166 4.23 -16.03 -21.57
CA PRO A 166 3.30 -14.91 -21.56
C PRO A 166 3.99 -13.62 -21.13
N ARG A 167 3.35 -12.48 -21.42
CA ARG A 167 3.80 -11.17 -20.92
C ARG A 167 3.98 -11.16 -19.41
N ASN A 168 4.97 -10.42 -18.93
CA ASN A 168 5.35 -10.39 -17.51
C ASN A 168 4.20 -10.13 -16.53
N ALA A 169 3.20 -9.34 -16.94
CA ALA A 169 2.07 -8.96 -16.11
C ALA A 169 0.93 -9.99 -16.01
N VAL A 170 1.11 -11.21 -16.55
CA VAL A 170 0.17 -12.35 -16.35
C VAL A 170 0.93 -13.68 -16.15
N LYS A 171 2.24 -13.61 -15.85
CA LYS A 171 3.06 -14.81 -15.66
C LYS A 171 2.58 -15.59 -14.43
N GLY A 172 2.24 -14.88 -13.37
CA GLY A 172 1.69 -15.41 -12.13
C GLY A 172 0.27 -15.91 -12.30
N ASP A 173 -0.59 -15.19 -13.03
CA ASP A 173 -1.94 -15.65 -13.39
C ASP A 173 -1.87 -17.02 -14.07
N VAL A 174 -1.04 -17.13 -15.12
CA VAL A 174 -0.87 -18.37 -15.87
C VAL A 174 -0.38 -19.48 -14.94
N ALA A 175 0.63 -19.22 -14.11
CA ALA A 175 1.11 -20.21 -13.15
C ALA A 175 0.01 -20.69 -12.19
N ARG A 176 -0.76 -19.77 -11.59
CA ARG A 176 -1.85 -20.12 -10.65
C ARG A 176 -3.02 -20.83 -11.31
N MET A 177 -3.32 -20.55 -12.57
CA MET A 177 -4.30 -21.32 -13.35
C MET A 177 -3.79 -22.75 -13.61
N MET A 178 -2.50 -22.91 -13.90
CA MET A 178 -1.88 -24.22 -14.12
C MET A 178 -1.83 -25.06 -12.84
N PHE A 179 -1.43 -24.48 -11.70
CA PHE A 179 -1.48 -25.13 -10.39
C PHE A 179 -2.90 -25.55 -9.99
N TYR A 180 -3.88 -24.68 -10.24
CA TYR A 180 -5.29 -25.00 -10.03
C TYR A 180 -5.72 -26.22 -10.83
N MET A 181 -5.43 -26.26 -12.14
CA MET A 181 -5.85 -27.37 -13.00
C MET A 181 -5.23 -28.69 -12.57
N ALA A 182 -3.93 -28.68 -12.21
CA ALA A 182 -3.26 -29.86 -11.69
C ALA A 182 -3.85 -30.33 -10.35
N THR A 183 -4.14 -29.43 -9.41
CA THR A 183 -4.75 -29.81 -8.12
C THR A 183 -6.21 -30.25 -8.27
N ARG A 184 -6.97 -29.59 -9.14
CA ARG A 184 -8.38 -29.90 -9.36
C ARG A 184 -8.54 -31.26 -10.02
N TYR A 185 -7.72 -31.61 -11.00
CA TYR A 185 -7.99 -32.75 -11.90
C TYR A 185 -6.96 -33.88 -11.87
N GLU A 186 -5.89 -33.82 -11.06
CA GLU A 186 -4.99 -34.97 -10.88
C GLU A 186 -5.72 -36.12 -10.16
N GLY A 187 -5.59 -37.35 -10.66
CA GLY A 187 -6.18 -38.55 -10.06
C GLY A 187 -7.71 -38.68 -10.10
N ASP A 188 -8.43 -37.74 -10.73
CA ASP A 188 -9.89 -37.63 -10.71
C ASP A 188 -10.54 -38.37 -11.89
N GLY A 189 -10.42 -39.71 -11.93
CA GLY A 189 -11.08 -40.54 -12.94
C GLY A 189 -10.72 -40.19 -14.40
N ASP A 190 -11.62 -39.47 -15.10
CA ASP A 190 -11.59 -39.24 -16.56
C ASP A 190 -10.43 -38.37 -17.07
N TYR A 191 -9.69 -37.66 -16.19
CA TYR A 191 -8.52 -36.84 -16.54
C TYR A 191 -7.44 -37.00 -15.46
N ASP A 192 -6.16 -37.02 -15.83
CA ASP A 192 -5.04 -37.15 -14.89
C ASP A 192 -4.02 -36.03 -15.13
N LEU A 193 -4.47 -34.78 -14.85
CA LEU A 193 -3.74 -33.58 -15.23
C LEU A 193 -2.54 -33.33 -14.31
N GLU A 194 -1.32 -33.46 -14.85
CA GLU A 194 -0.08 -33.34 -14.08
C GLU A 194 0.83 -32.24 -14.65
N LEU A 195 1.48 -31.46 -13.78
CA LEU A 195 2.61 -30.60 -14.18
C LEU A 195 3.88 -31.46 -14.28
N GLN A 196 4.80 -31.11 -15.18
CA GLN A 196 6.03 -31.88 -15.39
C GLN A 196 7.26 -30.99 -15.56
N GLU A 197 8.45 -31.57 -15.69
CA GLU A 197 9.70 -30.81 -15.90
C GLU A 197 10.21 -30.85 -17.34
N ASP A 198 9.93 -31.93 -18.06
CA ASP A 198 10.39 -32.10 -19.44
C ASP A 198 9.48 -31.34 -20.42
N ILE A 199 10.02 -30.81 -21.51
CA ILE A 199 9.26 -30.26 -22.64
C ILE A 199 9.85 -30.79 -23.96
N PRO A 200 9.04 -31.05 -25.01
CA PRO A 200 7.60 -30.89 -25.07
C PRO A 200 6.83 -31.99 -24.31
N SER A 201 5.66 -31.64 -23.79
CA SER A 201 4.79 -32.55 -23.07
C SER A 201 3.84 -33.34 -23.98
N SER A 202 3.25 -34.41 -23.44
CA SER A 202 2.28 -35.23 -24.17
C SER A 202 1.28 -35.88 -23.21
N GLY A 203 0.12 -36.26 -23.72
CA GLY A 203 -0.95 -36.79 -22.88
C GLY A 203 -1.45 -35.73 -21.90
N PRO A 204 -1.91 -36.12 -20.69
CA PRO A 204 -2.47 -35.17 -19.74
C PRO A 204 -1.42 -34.40 -18.95
N ARG A 205 -0.12 -34.51 -19.29
CA ARG A 205 0.95 -33.75 -18.66
C ARG A 205 1.18 -32.45 -19.42
N PHE A 206 1.45 -31.34 -18.71
CA PHE A 206 1.57 -30.05 -19.36
C PHE A 206 2.42 -29.04 -18.58
N ALA A 207 3.18 -28.21 -19.31
CA ALA A 207 4.02 -27.12 -18.81
C ALA A 207 5.18 -27.53 -17.88
N LYS A 208 6.19 -26.65 -17.80
CA LYS A 208 7.38 -26.83 -16.98
C LYS A 208 7.18 -26.27 -15.57
N LEU A 209 7.07 -27.15 -14.59
CA LEU A 209 6.77 -26.84 -13.21
C LEU A 209 7.76 -25.83 -12.61
N ALA A 210 9.07 -26.02 -12.77
CA ALA A 210 10.07 -25.08 -12.26
C ALA A 210 9.87 -23.65 -12.80
N THR A 211 9.50 -23.50 -14.07
CA THR A 211 9.24 -22.19 -14.68
C THR A 211 7.94 -21.58 -14.16
N LEU A 212 6.89 -22.37 -13.95
CA LEU A 212 5.65 -21.88 -13.36
C LEU A 212 5.86 -21.40 -11.91
N ILE A 213 6.65 -22.10 -11.10
CA ILE A 213 7.02 -21.66 -9.74
C ILE A 213 7.79 -20.33 -9.81
N GLN A 214 8.76 -20.22 -10.72
CA GLN A 214 9.50 -18.98 -10.92
C GLN A 214 8.56 -17.82 -11.28
N TRP A 215 7.63 -18.03 -12.21
CA TRP A 215 6.66 -17.02 -12.63
C TRP A 215 5.68 -16.62 -11.53
N HIS A 216 5.20 -17.59 -10.75
CA HIS A 216 4.38 -17.33 -9.58
C HIS A 216 5.06 -16.38 -8.57
N ASN A 217 6.36 -16.60 -8.32
CA ASN A 217 7.14 -15.75 -7.40
C ASN A 217 7.47 -14.38 -7.99
N GLN A 218 7.62 -14.28 -9.32
CA GLN A 218 7.93 -13.01 -10.00
C GLN A 218 6.72 -12.11 -10.20
N ASP A 219 5.52 -12.67 -10.23
CA ASP A 219 4.26 -11.98 -10.49
C ASP A 219 3.23 -12.34 -9.41
N PRO A 220 3.28 -11.66 -8.24
CA PRO A 220 2.39 -11.94 -7.10
C PRO A 220 0.91 -11.72 -7.43
N VAL A 221 0.02 -12.32 -6.63
CA VAL A 221 -1.43 -12.20 -6.81
C VAL A 221 -1.88 -10.75 -6.71
N ASP A 222 -2.53 -10.24 -7.75
CA ASP A 222 -3.06 -8.87 -7.78
C ASP A 222 -4.56 -8.80 -7.44
N ASN A 223 -5.12 -7.59 -7.43
CA ASN A 223 -6.54 -7.39 -7.12
C ASN A 223 -7.46 -7.84 -8.27
N TRP A 224 -6.95 -7.88 -9.51
CA TRP A 224 -7.71 -8.34 -10.66
C TRP A 224 -8.01 -9.83 -10.54
N GLU A 225 -7.00 -10.63 -10.19
CA GLU A 225 -7.16 -12.06 -9.94
C GLU A 225 -8.08 -12.36 -8.77
N ARG A 226 -7.99 -11.59 -7.66
CA ARG A 226 -8.90 -11.76 -6.51
C ARG A 226 -10.34 -11.45 -6.87
N ILE A 227 -10.60 -10.35 -7.58
CA ILE A 227 -11.94 -10.00 -8.07
C ILE A 227 -12.46 -11.08 -9.02
N ARG A 228 -11.61 -11.58 -9.91
CA ARG A 228 -11.96 -12.66 -10.83
C ARG A 228 -12.34 -13.93 -10.05
N ASN A 229 -11.55 -14.30 -9.04
CA ASN A 229 -11.82 -15.45 -8.17
C ASN A 229 -13.13 -15.28 -7.39
N ASP A 230 -13.40 -14.07 -6.88
CA ASP A 230 -14.67 -13.71 -6.23
C ASP A 230 -15.87 -13.84 -7.18
N LYS A 231 -15.77 -13.29 -8.40
CA LYS A 231 -16.85 -13.40 -9.40
C LYS A 231 -17.12 -14.86 -9.74
N ILE A 232 -16.08 -15.66 -9.94
CA ILE A 232 -16.25 -17.09 -10.23
C ILE A 232 -16.94 -17.80 -9.06
N TYR A 233 -16.55 -17.49 -7.82
CA TYR A 233 -17.17 -18.10 -6.64
C TYR A 233 -18.61 -17.65 -6.42
N TYR A 234 -18.87 -16.35 -6.34
CA TYR A 234 -20.19 -15.84 -5.92
C TYR A 234 -21.23 -15.87 -7.04
N ASN A 235 -20.82 -15.73 -8.30
CA ASN A 235 -21.75 -15.57 -9.41
C ASN A 235 -21.86 -16.80 -10.32
N TRP A 236 -20.83 -17.65 -10.38
CA TRP A 236 -20.72 -18.65 -11.44
C TRP A 236 -20.46 -20.08 -10.92
N GLN A 237 -19.21 -20.48 -10.74
CA GLN A 237 -18.85 -21.88 -10.52
C GLN A 237 -18.81 -22.32 -9.06
N HIS A 238 -18.92 -21.40 -8.10
CA HIS A 238 -19.01 -21.70 -6.67
C HIS A 238 -17.82 -22.50 -6.10
N ASN A 239 -16.67 -22.45 -6.77
CA ASN A 239 -15.38 -22.90 -6.27
C ASN A 239 -14.32 -21.81 -6.49
N ARG A 240 -13.25 -21.85 -5.70
CA ARG A 240 -12.18 -20.85 -5.72
C ARG A 240 -10.88 -21.47 -6.21
N ASN A 241 -10.02 -20.65 -6.83
CA ASN A 241 -8.63 -21.02 -7.06
C ASN A 241 -7.84 -20.82 -5.75
N PRO A 242 -7.36 -21.90 -5.10
CA PRO A 242 -6.68 -21.80 -3.81
C PRO A 242 -5.33 -21.10 -3.92
N PHE A 243 -4.69 -21.11 -5.09
CA PHE A 243 -3.39 -20.48 -5.29
C PHE A 243 -3.48 -18.96 -5.53
N ILE A 244 -4.69 -18.44 -5.74
CA ILE A 244 -4.99 -16.99 -5.72
C ILE A 244 -5.28 -16.53 -4.28
N ASP A 245 -6.07 -17.32 -3.55
CA ASP A 245 -6.45 -17.00 -2.17
C ASP A 245 -5.29 -17.21 -1.17
N HIS A 246 -4.49 -18.25 -1.41
CA HIS A 246 -3.34 -18.71 -0.61
C HIS A 246 -2.14 -19.04 -1.53
N PRO A 247 -1.44 -18.01 -2.05
CA PRO A 247 -0.28 -18.22 -2.93
C PRO A 247 0.83 -19.08 -2.29
N GLU A 248 0.96 -19.05 -0.96
CA GLU A 248 1.89 -19.88 -0.19
C GLU A 248 1.70 -21.39 -0.41
N TYR A 249 0.50 -21.84 -0.81
CA TYR A 249 0.24 -23.26 -1.08
C TYR A 249 1.01 -23.80 -2.28
N VAL A 250 1.49 -22.95 -3.19
CA VAL A 250 2.36 -23.39 -4.29
C VAL A 250 3.64 -23.98 -3.73
N ASP A 251 4.29 -23.26 -2.81
CA ASP A 251 5.51 -23.72 -2.16
C ASP A 251 5.25 -24.93 -1.25
N MET A 252 4.13 -24.93 -0.52
CA MET A 252 3.79 -26.06 0.34
C MET A 252 3.49 -27.37 -0.41
N ILE A 253 3.15 -27.32 -1.71
CA ILE A 253 2.83 -28.51 -2.53
C ILE A 253 3.98 -28.87 -3.47
N TRP A 254 4.56 -27.88 -4.16
CA TRP A 254 5.57 -28.06 -5.21
C TRP A 254 6.89 -27.36 -4.93
N GLY A 255 6.97 -26.54 -3.87
CA GLY A 255 8.25 -26.06 -3.35
C GLY A 255 9.09 -27.27 -2.94
N SER A 256 10.21 -27.45 -3.63
CA SER A 256 11.16 -28.56 -3.49
C SER A 256 10.63 -29.81 -2.78
N GLY A 257 9.72 -30.54 -3.43
CA GLY A 257 9.46 -31.96 -3.17
C GLY A 257 10.63 -32.86 -3.60
N GLY A 258 11.87 -32.46 -3.31
CA GLY A 258 13.10 -33.12 -3.73
C GLY A 258 14.15 -33.10 -2.64
N ALA A 259 13.92 -33.87 -1.57
CA ALA A 259 14.64 -33.82 -0.30
C ALA A 259 14.54 -32.45 0.41
N PRO A 260 14.45 -32.43 1.76
CA PRO A 260 14.60 -31.18 2.51
C PRO A 260 15.84 -30.44 2.03
N LYS A 261 15.68 -29.16 1.69
CA LYS A 261 16.80 -28.30 1.35
C LYS A 261 17.70 -28.26 2.58
N ALA A 262 18.95 -28.68 2.39
CA ALA A 262 19.92 -28.74 3.48
C ALA A 262 20.05 -27.39 4.20
N GLU A 263 20.50 -27.42 5.44
CA GLU A 263 20.82 -26.26 6.27
C GLU A 263 21.47 -25.11 5.46
N PRO A 264 21.04 -23.85 5.67
CA PRO A 264 21.67 -22.69 5.03
C PRO A 264 23.19 -22.67 5.21
N SER A 265 23.93 -22.31 4.18
CA SER A 265 25.40 -22.35 4.24
C SER A 265 25.98 -21.35 5.25
N ASN A 266 25.34 -20.22 5.49
CA ASN A 266 25.82 -19.17 6.36
C ASN A 266 24.67 -18.49 7.12
N HIS A 267 25.04 -17.80 8.20
CA HIS A 267 24.19 -16.83 8.89
C HIS A 267 24.06 -15.53 8.09
N PRO A 268 23.05 -14.69 8.36
CA PRO A 268 23.07 -13.31 7.87
C PRO A 268 24.26 -12.57 8.47
N THR A 269 24.58 -11.40 7.95
CA THR A 269 25.66 -10.54 8.48
C THR A 269 25.14 -9.15 8.80
N ASN A 270 25.92 -8.34 9.53
CA ASN A 270 25.53 -6.98 9.91
C ASN A 270 24.14 -6.91 10.60
N PHE A 271 23.81 -7.90 11.43
CA PHE A 271 22.58 -7.85 12.21
C PHE A 271 22.70 -6.76 13.27
N LEU A 272 21.82 -5.76 13.20
CA LEU A 272 21.83 -4.58 14.05
C LEU A 272 20.45 -4.34 14.62
N ALA A 273 20.39 -4.06 15.92
CA ALA A 273 19.19 -3.63 16.63
C ALA A 273 19.32 -2.15 17.03
N THR A 274 18.34 -1.33 16.65
CA THR A 274 18.32 0.10 16.96
C THR A 274 17.03 0.47 17.69
N GLY A 275 17.16 1.01 18.90
CA GLY A 275 16.01 1.51 19.67
C GLY A 275 15.48 2.81 19.09
N ASN A 276 14.17 2.90 18.92
CA ASN A 276 13.46 4.05 18.36
C ASN A 276 12.17 4.29 19.16
N GLY A 277 12.26 5.07 20.24
CA GLY A 277 11.17 5.19 21.22
C GLY A 277 10.81 3.82 21.81
N ILE A 278 9.52 3.46 21.81
CA ILE A 278 9.01 2.13 22.21
C ILE A 278 9.03 1.09 21.09
N SER A 279 9.97 1.23 20.15
CA SER A 279 10.19 0.24 19.09
C SER A 279 11.67 -0.13 18.99
N VAL A 280 11.94 -1.29 18.41
CA VAL A 280 13.28 -1.69 18.00
C VAL A 280 13.25 -2.05 16.53
N ASP A 281 14.04 -1.32 15.75
CA ASP A 281 14.30 -1.56 14.33
C ASP A 281 15.46 -2.54 14.20
N LEU A 282 15.21 -3.67 13.55
CA LEU A 282 16.21 -4.68 13.21
C LEU A 282 16.58 -4.56 11.73
N THR A 283 17.87 -4.64 11.42
CA THR A 283 18.38 -4.71 10.05
C THR A 283 19.47 -5.76 9.95
N TRP A 284 19.63 -6.34 8.76
CA TRP A 284 20.73 -7.26 8.46
C TRP A 284 21.08 -7.23 6.96
N THR A 285 22.17 -7.88 6.61
CA THR A 285 22.54 -8.22 5.24
C THR A 285 22.32 -9.72 5.04
N ASP A 286 21.69 -10.07 3.92
CA ASP A 286 21.31 -11.44 3.63
C ASP A 286 22.49 -12.44 3.68
N ALA A 287 22.17 -13.65 4.14
CA ALA A 287 23.09 -14.77 4.16
C ALA A 287 23.40 -15.23 2.73
N MET A 288 24.67 -15.20 2.36
CA MET A 288 25.14 -15.71 1.07
C MET A 288 25.71 -17.12 1.20
N GLY A 289 25.66 -17.94 0.15
CA GLY A 289 26.33 -19.24 0.14
C GLY A 289 25.81 -20.19 -0.93
N SER A 290 26.28 -21.43 -0.89
CA SER A 290 25.85 -22.49 -1.82
C SER A 290 24.41 -22.96 -1.58
N VAL A 291 23.92 -22.83 -0.35
CA VAL A 291 22.53 -23.05 0.05
C VAL A 291 22.05 -21.78 0.71
N LEU A 292 21.14 -21.07 0.03
CA LEU A 292 20.53 -19.84 0.53
C LEU A 292 19.41 -20.15 1.52
N PRO A 293 19.09 -19.29 2.50
CA PRO A 293 17.91 -19.44 3.34
C PRO A 293 16.63 -19.37 2.51
N ASP A 294 15.54 -19.97 3.01
CA ASP A 294 14.19 -19.63 2.57
C ASP A 294 13.64 -18.45 3.40
N ASN A 295 13.99 -18.44 4.69
CA ASN A 295 13.51 -17.47 5.66
C ASN A 295 14.56 -17.22 6.77
N TYR A 296 14.28 -16.24 7.61
CA TYR A 296 14.94 -15.96 8.87
C TYR A 296 13.97 -16.12 10.03
N LEU A 297 14.42 -16.76 11.10
CA LEU A 297 13.75 -16.78 12.40
C LEU A 297 14.44 -15.74 13.30
N ILE A 298 13.68 -14.80 13.84
CA ILE A 298 14.16 -13.84 14.83
C ILE A 298 13.48 -14.17 16.15
N LYS A 299 14.30 -14.42 17.19
CA LYS A 299 13.81 -14.64 18.56
C LYS A 299 14.24 -13.47 19.43
N GLY A 300 13.30 -12.91 20.18
CA GLY A 300 13.48 -11.76 21.07
C GLY A 300 13.28 -12.10 22.54
N SER A 301 13.94 -11.37 23.44
CA SER A 301 13.68 -11.39 24.89
C SER A 301 13.97 -10.04 25.54
N ASP A 302 13.27 -9.72 26.63
CA ASP A 302 13.51 -8.53 27.45
C ASP A 302 14.52 -8.76 28.61
N GLN A 303 15.05 -9.99 28.76
CA GLN A 303 15.97 -10.35 29.85
C GLN A 303 17.44 -10.26 29.42
N ASP A 304 17.92 -11.26 28.68
CA ASP A 304 19.28 -11.35 28.11
C ASP A 304 19.35 -12.40 26.99
N PHE A 305 20.50 -12.54 26.34
CA PHE A 305 20.70 -13.53 25.27
C PHE A 305 20.57 -14.99 25.73
N THR A 306 20.71 -15.29 27.03
CA THR A 306 20.60 -16.65 27.57
C THR A 306 19.16 -17.10 27.77
N ALA A 307 18.23 -16.15 27.89
CA ALA A 307 16.80 -16.42 27.85
C ALA A 307 16.30 -16.85 26.45
N ILE A 308 17.08 -16.61 25.40
CA ILE A 308 16.76 -17.00 24.02
C ILE A 308 17.35 -18.37 23.73
N SER A 309 16.52 -19.40 23.78
CA SER A 309 16.88 -20.76 23.35
C SER A 309 17.09 -20.82 21.84
N ASP A 310 18.08 -21.60 21.40
CA ASP A 310 18.29 -21.86 19.99
C ASP A 310 17.14 -22.74 19.45
N PRO A 311 16.68 -22.54 18.20
CA PRO A 311 15.65 -23.38 17.60
C PRO A 311 16.16 -24.80 17.37
N VAL A 312 15.24 -25.75 17.18
CA VAL A 312 15.54 -27.18 17.02
C VAL A 312 15.05 -27.65 15.67
N ASP A 313 15.92 -28.31 14.91
CA ASP A 313 15.57 -28.86 13.59
C ASP A 313 14.39 -29.83 13.68
N GLY A 314 13.53 -29.78 12.66
CA GLY A 314 12.28 -30.53 12.58
C GLY A 314 11.20 -30.11 13.57
N VAL A 315 11.42 -29.04 14.35
CA VAL A 315 10.41 -28.44 15.24
C VAL A 315 10.16 -27.01 14.81
N ASP A 316 9.05 -26.81 14.10
CA ASP A 316 8.70 -25.48 13.62
C ASP A 316 8.24 -24.58 14.77
N GLU A 317 8.91 -23.44 14.91
CA GLU A 317 8.63 -22.49 15.98
C GLU A 317 7.28 -21.79 15.77
N THR A 318 6.53 -21.61 16.85
CA THR A 318 5.23 -20.92 16.79
C THR A 318 5.47 -19.42 16.75
N ILE A 319 4.79 -18.72 15.82
CA ILE A 319 4.92 -17.27 15.69
C ILE A 319 4.31 -16.60 16.92
N ASP A 320 5.09 -15.71 17.49
CA ASP A 320 4.70 -14.77 18.53
C ASP A 320 5.26 -13.40 18.17
N THR A 321 4.40 -12.54 17.64
CA THR A 321 4.79 -11.19 17.21
C THR A 321 4.80 -10.18 18.35
N ASP A 322 4.30 -10.56 19.52
CA ASP A 322 4.21 -9.69 20.68
C ASP A 322 5.41 -9.94 21.59
N LEU A 323 6.18 -8.90 21.88
CA LEU A 323 7.34 -8.97 22.78
C LEU A 323 7.04 -8.38 24.16
N SER A 324 5.78 -8.01 24.42
CA SER A 324 5.36 -7.38 25.67
C SER A 324 5.34 -8.32 26.88
N ASP A 325 5.26 -9.64 26.66
CA ASP A 325 5.30 -10.65 27.72
C ASP A 325 6.71 -11.17 28.04
N GLY A 326 7.74 -10.63 27.38
CA GLY A 326 9.15 -10.90 27.63
C GLY A 326 9.82 -11.87 26.66
N SER A 327 9.07 -12.43 25.69
CA SER A 327 9.62 -13.23 24.59
C SER A 327 8.91 -12.94 23.27
N ALA A 328 9.56 -13.17 22.13
CA ALA A 328 8.90 -13.13 20.84
C ALA A 328 9.59 -14.04 19.84
N VAL A 329 8.85 -14.47 18.82
CA VAL A 329 9.33 -15.31 17.72
C VAL A 329 8.68 -14.85 16.41
N VAL A 330 9.48 -14.31 15.50
CA VAL A 330 8.97 -13.85 14.19
C VAL A 330 9.72 -14.54 13.05
N LYS A 331 9.02 -14.78 11.95
CA LYS A 331 9.58 -15.37 10.72
C LYS A 331 9.50 -14.34 9.61
N VAL A 332 10.61 -14.16 8.90
CA VAL A 332 10.75 -13.15 7.84
C VAL A 332 11.34 -13.81 6.61
N ALA A 333 10.82 -13.51 5.42
CA ALA A 333 11.33 -14.09 4.18
C ALA A 333 12.77 -13.65 3.88
N TYR A 334 13.56 -14.53 3.28
CA TYR A 334 14.84 -14.16 2.66
C TYR A 334 14.66 -12.97 1.70
N GLY A 335 15.56 -11.98 1.73
CA GLY A 335 15.42 -10.74 0.93
C GLY A 335 14.73 -9.57 1.62
N THR A 336 14.22 -9.73 2.84
CA THR A 336 13.52 -8.64 3.56
C THR A 336 14.48 -7.69 4.27
N GLU A 337 15.59 -8.21 4.82
CA GLU A 337 16.71 -7.48 5.44
C GLU A 337 16.37 -6.50 6.58
N SER A 338 15.10 -6.46 7.03
CA SER A 338 14.64 -5.61 8.12
C SER A 338 13.37 -6.14 8.81
N TYR A 339 13.18 -5.77 10.08
CA TYR A 339 11.96 -6.04 10.84
C TYR A 339 11.85 -5.06 12.02
N THR A 340 10.65 -4.59 12.36
CA THR A 340 10.44 -3.67 13.49
C THR A 340 9.51 -4.29 14.53
N PHE A 341 9.98 -4.35 15.79
CA PHE A 341 9.13 -4.61 16.95
C PHE A 341 8.59 -3.29 17.48
N THR A 342 7.27 -3.19 17.69
CA THR A 342 6.60 -1.97 18.17
C THR A 342 5.91 -2.19 19.51
N ASN A 343 5.42 -1.12 20.13
CA ASN A 343 4.68 -1.16 21.41
C ASN A 343 5.44 -1.84 22.55
N LEU A 344 6.76 -1.73 22.55
CA LEU A 344 7.63 -2.30 23.57
C LEU A 344 7.57 -1.49 24.86
N SER A 345 7.98 -2.10 25.97
CA SER A 345 8.10 -1.37 27.24
C SER A 345 9.18 -0.30 27.11
N PRO A 346 8.92 0.94 27.57
CA PRO A 346 9.90 2.02 27.53
C PRO A 346 11.07 1.74 28.48
N GLN A 347 12.25 2.24 28.13
CA GLN A 347 13.48 2.08 28.93
C GLN A 347 13.85 0.61 29.22
N THR A 348 13.47 -0.30 28.34
CA THR A 348 13.74 -1.74 28.48
C THR A 348 14.75 -2.16 27.43
N ASN A 349 15.78 -2.91 27.85
CA ASN A 349 16.75 -3.46 26.92
C ASN A 349 16.22 -4.78 26.34
N TYR A 350 16.10 -4.85 25.03
CA TYR A 350 15.65 -6.04 24.32
C TYR A 350 16.81 -6.68 23.56
N TYR A 351 16.84 -8.00 23.56
CA TYR A 351 17.89 -8.84 23.00
C TYR A 351 17.30 -9.68 21.87
N PHE A 352 18.03 -9.79 20.77
CA PHE A 352 17.57 -10.51 19.58
C PHE A 352 18.65 -11.45 19.07
N LYS A 353 18.23 -12.64 18.64
CA LYS A 353 19.04 -13.56 17.83
C LYS A 353 18.33 -13.81 16.51
N ILE A 354 19.09 -13.92 15.42
CA ILE A 354 18.57 -14.24 14.08
C ILE A 354 19.20 -15.53 13.56
N TYR A 355 18.36 -16.42 13.01
CA TYR A 355 18.75 -17.70 12.44
C TYR A 355 18.28 -17.79 11.00
N SER A 356 19.17 -18.11 10.06
CA SER A 356 18.75 -18.55 8.73
C SER A 356 18.15 -19.94 8.82
N TYR A 357 17.12 -20.23 8.04
CA TYR A 357 16.62 -21.60 7.91
C TYR A 357 16.05 -21.91 6.53
N THR A 358 15.95 -23.20 6.24
CA THR A 358 15.30 -23.76 5.06
C THR A 358 14.16 -24.67 5.46
N ASN A 359 13.24 -24.89 4.52
CA ASN A 359 12.03 -25.72 4.69
C ASN A 359 11.08 -25.17 5.79
N THR A 360 10.01 -25.92 6.09
CA THR A 360 9.03 -25.62 7.16
C THR A 360 8.52 -26.91 7.81
N GLY A 361 7.74 -26.81 8.89
CA GLY A 361 7.12 -27.97 9.54
C GLY A 361 8.16 -28.95 10.11
N THR A 362 7.97 -30.25 9.88
CA THR A 362 8.87 -31.30 10.39
C THR A 362 10.21 -31.39 9.65
N ASP A 363 10.36 -30.67 8.55
CA ASP A 363 11.57 -30.67 7.71
C ASP A 363 12.41 -29.40 7.88
N VAL A 364 12.00 -28.50 8.78
CA VAL A 364 12.72 -27.24 9.04
C VAL A 364 14.16 -27.52 9.47
N ASP A 365 15.12 -26.82 8.87
CA ASP A 365 16.55 -26.99 9.09
C ASP A 365 17.18 -25.62 9.40
N TYR A 366 17.46 -25.37 10.68
CA TYR A 366 17.94 -24.08 11.17
C TYR A 366 19.46 -24.06 11.21
N LYS A 367 20.04 -22.99 10.67
CA LYS A 367 21.47 -22.74 10.85
C LYS A 367 21.75 -22.43 12.31
N THR A 368 22.24 -23.41 13.08
CA THR A 368 22.48 -23.29 14.53
C THR A 368 23.95 -23.43 14.92
N ASP A 369 24.80 -23.94 14.04
CA ASP A 369 26.24 -24.02 14.28
C ASP A 369 26.99 -22.73 13.87
N GLY A 370 28.22 -22.57 14.37
CA GLY A 370 29.01 -21.35 14.15
C GLY A 370 28.61 -20.19 15.06
N THR A 371 28.85 -18.95 14.61
CA THR A 371 28.55 -17.75 15.38
C THR A 371 27.19 -17.18 14.98
N ILE A 372 26.18 -17.43 15.83
CA ILE A 372 24.84 -16.84 15.68
C ILE A 372 24.94 -15.32 15.74
N GLN A 373 24.25 -14.63 14.83
CA GLN A 373 24.17 -13.18 14.88
C GLN A 373 23.15 -12.75 15.93
N GLN A 374 23.55 -11.79 16.75
CA GLN A 374 22.75 -11.29 17.84
C GLN A 374 23.08 -9.81 18.10
N ASP A 375 22.09 -9.04 18.49
CA ASP A 375 22.27 -7.66 18.92
C ASP A 375 21.18 -7.28 19.94
N SER A 376 21.39 -6.17 20.64
CA SER A 376 20.44 -5.67 21.63
C SER A 376 20.25 -4.18 21.51
N ALA A 377 19.04 -3.71 21.81
CA ALA A 377 18.71 -2.30 21.80
C ALA A 377 17.92 -1.89 23.05
N LEU A 378 18.26 -0.73 23.59
CA LEU A 378 17.48 -0.08 24.64
C LEU A 378 16.36 0.72 23.99
N THR A 379 15.10 0.42 24.34
CA THR A 379 13.97 1.26 23.95
C THR A 379 14.06 2.60 24.69
N GLY A 380 13.71 3.67 23.98
CA GLY A 380 13.56 5.00 24.57
C GLY A 380 12.34 5.10 25.49
N ASN A 381 12.06 6.30 25.97
CA ASN A 381 10.75 6.58 26.59
C ASN A 381 9.63 6.41 25.54
N SER A 382 8.36 6.40 25.96
CA SER A 382 7.16 6.25 25.10
C SER A 382 6.94 7.34 24.03
N GLY A 383 7.96 8.11 23.66
CA GLY A 383 7.94 9.06 22.56
C GLY A 383 8.35 8.41 21.24
N SER A 384 7.39 8.12 20.35
CA SER A 384 7.71 7.64 19.00
C SER A 384 8.41 8.75 18.20
N GLY A 385 9.58 8.43 17.65
CA GLY A 385 10.23 9.24 16.62
C GLY A 385 9.40 9.18 15.34
N GLY A 386 8.94 10.35 14.89
CA GLY A 386 8.16 10.47 13.67
C GLY A 386 8.08 11.91 13.20
N GLY A 387 9.21 12.65 13.20
CA GLY A 387 9.35 14.02 12.68
C GLY A 387 10.50 14.79 13.27
N SER A 388 11.51 15.16 12.47
CA SER A 388 12.62 15.96 12.98
C SER A 388 12.22 17.42 13.17
N ALA A 389 12.06 17.85 14.42
CA ALA A 389 12.04 19.26 14.74
C ALA A 389 13.30 19.95 14.22
N THR A 390 13.18 21.24 13.94
CA THR A 390 14.36 22.05 13.57
C THR A 390 15.23 22.39 14.78
N ASP A 391 14.65 22.38 15.98
CA ASP A 391 15.30 22.66 17.26
C ASP A 391 14.41 22.22 18.44
N LEU A 392 14.82 22.50 19.69
CA LEU A 392 13.99 22.28 20.88
C LEU A 392 12.68 23.06 20.82
N ILE A 393 11.62 22.45 21.34
CA ILE A 393 10.35 23.12 21.65
C ILE A 393 10.10 23.10 23.15
N ILE A 394 9.27 24.03 23.63
CA ILE A 394 8.58 23.90 24.91
C ILE A 394 7.42 22.93 24.69
N SER A 395 7.43 21.80 25.38
CA SER A 395 6.42 20.74 25.27
C SER A 395 5.38 20.79 26.38
N GLU A 396 5.72 21.31 27.56
CA GLU A 396 4.76 21.44 28.66
C GLU A 396 5.09 22.59 29.59
N TYR A 397 4.05 23.24 30.13
CA TYR A 397 4.13 24.26 31.17
C TYR A 397 3.09 23.95 32.24
N VAL A 398 3.49 23.97 33.50
CA VAL A 398 2.60 23.69 34.64
C VAL A 398 2.68 24.81 35.67
N GLU A 399 1.60 25.56 35.83
CA GLU A 399 1.37 26.51 36.93
C GLU A 399 0.49 25.82 37.99
N GLY A 400 1.12 24.98 38.80
CA GLY A 400 0.46 24.27 39.91
C GLY A 400 0.47 25.05 41.21
N ASP A 401 -0.17 24.53 42.26
CA ASP A 401 -0.28 25.19 43.55
C ASP A 401 1.09 25.58 44.16
N SER A 402 1.19 26.78 44.75
CA SER A 402 2.37 27.24 45.49
C SER A 402 3.64 27.20 44.62
N TYR A 403 4.66 26.41 45.01
CA TYR A 403 5.92 26.25 44.30
C TYR A 403 5.91 25.14 43.25
N ASN A 404 4.77 24.52 42.94
CA ASN A 404 4.70 23.45 41.94
C ASN A 404 4.70 24.02 40.52
N LYS A 405 5.88 24.48 40.08
CA LYS A 405 6.12 25.04 38.77
C LYS A 405 7.03 24.11 37.98
N TYR A 406 6.62 23.75 36.76
CA TYR A 406 7.38 22.87 35.87
C TYR A 406 7.35 23.41 34.45
N LEU A 407 8.47 23.28 33.75
CA LEU A 407 8.60 23.55 32.32
C LEU A 407 9.31 22.36 31.68
N GLU A 408 8.70 21.78 30.65
CA GLU A 408 9.28 20.70 29.88
C GLU A 408 9.71 21.19 28.50
N LEU A 409 10.91 20.76 28.10
CA LEU A 409 11.42 20.92 26.74
C LEU A 409 11.49 19.55 26.07
N TYR A 410 11.26 19.51 24.75
CA TYR A 410 11.38 18.29 23.97
C TYR A 410 12.38 18.43 22.83
N ASN A 411 13.26 17.44 22.69
CA ASN A 411 14.15 17.31 21.53
C ASN A 411 13.51 16.40 20.49
N GLY A 412 12.68 16.97 19.63
CA GLY A 412 12.15 16.28 18.46
C GLY A 412 13.12 16.20 17.28
N THR A 413 14.37 16.68 17.40
CA THR A 413 15.34 16.59 16.29
C THR A 413 15.89 15.17 16.17
N SER A 414 16.51 14.82 15.03
CA SER A 414 17.13 13.50 14.83
C SER A 414 18.50 13.34 15.50
N THR A 415 18.93 14.29 16.32
CA THR A 415 20.26 14.28 16.95
C THR A 415 20.19 14.79 18.38
N SER A 416 21.14 14.37 19.22
CA SER A 416 21.28 14.94 20.57
C SER A 416 21.66 16.42 20.52
N ILE A 417 21.07 17.22 21.41
CA ILE A 417 21.31 18.66 21.52
C ILE A 417 22.08 18.97 22.81
N ASP A 418 23.11 19.81 22.70
CA ASP A 418 23.79 20.42 23.84
C ASP A 418 22.98 21.63 24.35
N LEU A 419 22.54 21.56 25.61
CA LEU A 419 21.68 22.57 26.22
C LEU A 419 22.43 23.83 26.67
N SER A 420 23.76 23.85 26.64
CA SER A 420 24.57 25.00 27.11
C SER A 420 24.32 26.29 26.33
N ALA A 421 23.78 26.20 25.12
CA ALA A 421 23.40 27.34 24.29
C ALA A 421 22.01 27.92 24.64
N TYR A 422 21.25 27.28 25.52
CA TYR A 422 19.83 27.57 25.76
C TYR A 422 19.60 28.23 27.12
N VAL A 423 18.69 29.22 27.15
CA VAL A 423 18.29 29.95 28.36
C VAL A 423 16.78 30.13 28.36
N VAL A 424 16.15 29.75 29.47
CA VAL A 424 14.74 30.07 29.76
C VAL A 424 14.67 31.45 30.39
N LYS A 425 13.86 32.36 29.84
CA LYS A 425 13.64 33.70 30.39
C LYS A 425 12.20 33.84 30.83
N ILE A 426 11.99 34.53 31.94
CA ILE A 426 10.65 34.83 32.46
C ILE A 426 10.48 36.34 32.57
N TYR A 427 9.38 36.85 32.03
CA TYR A 427 8.99 38.26 32.10
C TYR A 427 7.82 38.39 33.04
N TYR A 428 8.06 39.05 34.18
CA TYR A 428 7.07 39.05 35.24
C TYR A 428 5.97 40.09 35.02
N ASN A 429 4.70 39.70 35.25
CA ASN A 429 3.53 40.57 35.37
C ASN A 429 3.42 41.62 34.25
N GLY A 430 3.55 41.21 32.98
CA GLY A 430 3.49 42.10 31.81
C GLY A 430 4.70 43.01 31.61
N SER A 431 5.85 42.72 32.25
CA SER A 431 7.11 43.42 31.99
C SER A 431 7.61 43.16 30.56
N THR A 432 8.28 44.16 29.98
CA THR A 432 9.04 44.01 28.71
C THR A 432 10.51 43.65 28.93
N ASN A 433 10.95 43.57 30.18
CA ASN A 433 12.28 43.11 30.56
C ASN A 433 12.18 41.78 31.31
N ALA A 434 13.04 40.83 30.97
CA ALA A 434 13.13 39.55 31.66
C ALA A 434 13.58 39.76 33.11
N GLY A 435 12.82 39.24 34.06
CA GLY A 435 13.15 39.26 35.49
C GLY A 435 13.94 38.04 35.94
N SER A 436 13.89 36.95 35.18
CA SER A 436 14.65 35.72 35.42
C SER A 436 15.29 35.21 34.13
N ASN A 437 16.49 34.65 34.26
CA ASN A 437 17.25 33.99 33.19
C ASN A 437 17.85 32.71 33.76
N ILE A 438 17.37 31.56 33.30
CA ILE A 438 17.76 30.23 33.79
C ILE A 438 18.58 29.55 32.67
N PRO A 439 19.92 29.56 32.77
CA PRO A 439 20.76 28.86 31.79
C PRO A 439 20.62 27.35 31.95
N LEU A 440 20.46 26.64 30.84
CA LEU A 440 20.36 25.19 30.80
C LEU A 440 21.74 24.55 30.62
N SER A 441 21.85 23.27 30.93
CA SER A 441 23.10 22.51 30.80
C SER A 441 22.83 21.03 30.64
N GLY A 442 23.80 20.29 30.08
CA GLY A 442 23.67 18.87 29.79
C GLY A 442 23.42 18.61 28.31
N THR A 443 23.11 17.35 27.99
CA THR A 443 22.81 16.91 26.63
C THR A 443 21.46 16.22 26.63
N LEU A 444 20.58 16.64 25.73
CA LEU A 444 19.26 16.05 25.55
C LEU A 444 19.26 15.17 24.29
N ALA A 445 19.06 13.86 24.46
CA ALA A 445 18.99 12.93 23.34
C ALA A 445 17.77 13.21 22.44
N SER A 446 17.87 12.83 21.16
CA SER A 446 16.73 12.81 20.24
C SER A 446 15.56 12.00 20.84
N GLY A 447 14.34 12.52 20.75
CA GLY A 447 13.12 11.89 21.26
C GLY A 447 12.90 12.00 22.78
N ASN A 448 13.80 12.65 23.52
CA ASN A 448 13.69 12.80 24.97
C ASN A 448 13.18 14.18 25.38
N THR A 449 12.64 14.27 26.60
CA THR A 449 12.28 15.52 27.26
C THR A 449 13.30 15.95 28.32
N PHE A 450 13.27 17.23 28.68
CA PHE A 450 14.06 17.83 29.75
C PHE A 450 13.16 18.69 30.63
N VAL A 451 12.94 18.26 31.87
CA VAL A 451 12.03 18.90 32.82
C VAL A 451 12.81 19.80 33.79
N VAL A 452 12.48 21.10 33.77
CA VAL A 452 12.93 22.08 34.76
C VAL A 452 11.82 22.29 35.79
N ALA A 453 12.12 22.05 37.07
CA ALA A 453 11.18 22.29 38.16
C ALA A 453 11.64 23.44 39.07
N HIS A 454 10.70 24.07 39.78
CA HIS A 454 11.08 24.94 40.87
C HIS A 454 11.74 24.13 42.02
N THR A 455 12.74 24.68 42.70
CA THR A 455 13.52 23.94 43.74
C THR A 455 12.67 23.35 44.87
N ASN A 456 11.51 23.96 45.15
CA ASN A 456 10.57 23.50 46.19
C ASN A 456 9.33 22.78 45.63
N ALA A 457 9.33 22.39 44.35
CA ALA A 457 8.24 21.65 43.74
C ALA A 457 8.25 20.18 44.23
N THR A 458 7.08 19.65 44.59
CA THR A 458 6.96 18.29 45.16
C THR A 458 5.77 17.48 44.64
N ALA A 459 4.90 18.09 43.83
CA ALA A 459 3.65 17.46 43.41
C ALA A 459 3.80 16.43 42.28
N TRP A 460 4.79 16.59 41.39
CA TRP A 460 5.07 15.60 40.35
C TRP A 460 5.89 14.45 40.94
N GLY A 461 5.47 13.20 40.70
CA GLY A 461 6.14 12.01 41.21
C GLY A 461 7.42 11.62 40.48
N GLY A 462 7.76 12.32 39.38
CA GLY A 462 8.99 12.12 38.62
C GLY A 462 10.21 12.84 39.19
N THR A 463 11.37 12.64 38.55
CA THR A 463 12.62 13.32 38.91
C THR A 463 12.93 14.39 37.85
N PRO A 464 12.93 15.69 38.20
CA PRO A 464 13.32 16.74 37.27
C PRO A 464 14.78 16.61 36.84
N ASP A 465 15.06 16.90 35.57
CA ASP A 465 16.43 16.95 35.04
C ASP A 465 17.21 18.15 35.61
N MET A 466 16.49 19.22 35.97
CA MET A 466 17.04 20.41 36.62
C MET A 466 16.05 21.03 37.59
N THR A 467 16.56 21.64 38.66
CA THR A 467 15.77 22.49 39.56
C THR A 467 16.31 23.92 39.62
N SER A 468 15.44 24.92 39.64
CA SER A 468 15.81 26.33 39.82
C SER A 468 14.86 27.08 40.76
N GLY A 469 15.39 27.90 41.67
CA GLY A 469 14.57 28.77 42.51
C GLY A 469 13.94 29.94 41.75
N ASP A 470 14.44 30.22 40.54
CA ASP A 470 13.98 31.36 39.73
C ASP A 470 12.85 30.98 38.75
N LEU A 471 12.42 29.70 38.72
CA LEU A 471 11.27 29.22 37.94
C LEU A 471 9.96 29.56 38.69
N SER A 472 9.62 30.85 38.78
CA SER A 472 8.55 31.36 39.64
C SER A 472 7.47 32.12 38.90
N PHE A 473 6.97 31.57 37.78
CA PHE A 473 5.83 32.15 37.07
C PHE A 473 4.51 31.93 37.84
N ASN A 474 3.49 32.79 37.67
CA ASN A 474 2.21 32.74 38.41
C ASN A 474 0.97 33.06 37.53
N GLY A 475 1.07 32.80 36.23
CA GLY A 475 -0.06 32.84 35.30
C GLY A 475 -0.24 34.12 34.49
N ASN A 476 0.44 35.21 34.84
CA ASN A 476 0.51 36.45 34.04
C ASN A 476 1.92 36.78 33.54
N ASP A 477 2.77 35.76 33.52
CA ASP A 477 4.16 35.86 33.13
C ASP A 477 4.36 35.20 31.77
N VAL A 478 5.37 35.68 31.05
CA VAL A 478 5.76 35.15 29.74
C VAL A 478 7.01 34.32 29.90
N VAL A 479 7.06 33.16 29.26
CA VAL A 479 8.22 32.26 29.26
C VAL A 479 8.79 32.19 27.84
N GLU A 480 10.05 32.61 27.68
CA GLU A 480 10.80 32.47 26.43
C GLU A 480 11.87 31.39 26.56
N LEU A 481 11.99 30.53 25.55
CA LEU A 481 13.18 29.73 25.32
C LEU A 481 14.06 30.46 24.29
N THR A 482 15.33 30.69 24.64
CA THR A 482 16.29 31.35 23.74
C THR A 482 17.50 30.46 23.46
N LYS A 483 18.06 30.57 22.25
CA LYS A 483 19.29 29.89 21.82
C LYS A 483 20.33 30.92 21.36
N ASN A 484 21.51 30.91 21.96
CA ASN A 484 22.57 31.91 21.71
C ASN A 484 22.05 33.37 21.80
N GLY A 485 21.10 33.61 22.72
CA GLY A 485 20.48 34.92 22.93
C GLY A 485 19.33 35.28 21.97
N ASN A 486 19.03 34.48 20.95
CA ASN A 486 17.90 34.69 20.04
C ASN A 486 16.66 33.94 20.55
N LEU A 487 15.47 34.53 20.41
CA LEU A 487 14.20 33.88 20.71
C LEU A 487 14.02 32.64 19.83
N LEU A 488 13.69 31.51 20.46
CA LEU A 488 13.42 30.24 19.79
C LEU A 488 11.93 29.90 19.90
N ASP A 489 11.41 29.84 21.13
CA ASP A 489 10.04 29.42 21.42
C ASP A 489 9.44 30.22 22.59
N ILE A 490 8.11 30.34 22.67
CA ILE A 490 7.47 31.24 23.65
C ILE A 490 6.08 30.77 24.14
N ILE A 491 5.81 31.02 25.42
CA ILE A 491 4.48 30.99 26.04
C ILE A 491 4.13 32.41 26.50
N GLY A 492 3.02 32.95 25.97
CA GLY A 492 2.54 34.30 26.24
C GLY A 492 3.09 35.38 25.31
N THR A 493 2.70 36.64 25.53
CA THR A 493 3.13 37.80 24.74
C THR A 493 3.84 38.80 25.63
N VAL A 494 5.12 39.10 25.35
CA VAL A 494 5.90 40.07 26.14
C VAL A 494 5.19 41.42 26.21
N GLY A 495 5.03 41.96 27.43
CA GLY A 495 4.26 43.18 27.68
C GLY A 495 2.78 42.96 28.03
N ASP A 496 2.26 41.74 27.90
CA ASP A 496 0.91 41.36 28.33
C ASP A 496 0.95 40.83 29.77
N GLY A 497 0.17 41.45 30.66
CA GLY A 497 0.06 41.09 32.08
C GLY A 497 -1.27 40.46 32.45
N SER A 498 -2.01 39.92 31.47
CA SER A 498 -3.25 39.18 31.73
C SER A 498 -2.98 37.81 32.36
N ASN A 499 -3.81 37.39 33.32
CA ASN A 499 -3.69 36.10 34.01
C ASN A 499 -4.21 34.93 33.14
N LEU A 500 -3.64 34.74 31.94
CA LEU A 500 -4.11 33.71 31.00
C LEU A 500 -3.75 32.29 31.43
N PHE A 501 -2.64 32.10 32.16
CA PHE A 501 -2.09 30.78 32.48
C PHE A 501 -2.15 30.44 33.98
N GLN A 502 -3.01 31.15 34.73
CA GLN A 502 -3.19 30.91 36.16
C GLN A 502 -3.96 29.61 36.39
N ASP A 503 -3.42 28.75 37.26
CA ASP A 503 -3.91 27.44 37.64
C ASP A 503 -4.09 26.50 36.42
N LYS A 504 -3.13 26.54 35.49
CA LYS A 504 -3.18 25.81 34.21
C LYS A 504 -1.96 24.92 33.97
N THR A 505 -2.24 23.83 33.27
CA THR A 505 -1.24 23.04 32.54
C THR A 505 -1.45 23.30 31.05
N LEU A 506 -0.38 23.66 30.34
CA LEU A 506 -0.35 23.76 28.88
C LEU A 506 0.49 22.62 28.35
N GLN A 507 -0.13 21.74 27.56
CA GLN A 507 0.57 20.67 26.86
C GLN A 507 0.66 20.99 25.38
N ARG A 508 1.86 20.91 24.82
CA ARG A 508 2.03 21.11 23.40
C ARG A 508 1.38 19.94 22.67
N LYS A 509 0.64 20.24 21.61
CA LYS A 509 0.09 19.20 20.75
C LYS A 509 1.21 18.50 20.00
N SER A 510 1.14 17.17 19.90
CA SER A 510 2.15 16.35 19.22
C SER A 510 2.40 16.76 17.77
N SER A 511 1.41 17.33 17.09
CA SER A 511 1.55 17.86 15.72
C SER A 511 2.52 19.04 15.55
N VAL A 512 2.92 19.68 16.65
CA VAL A 512 3.75 20.90 16.60
C VAL A 512 5.21 20.48 16.50
N THR A 513 5.74 20.53 15.27
CA THR A 513 7.05 19.98 14.92
C THR A 513 8.13 21.05 14.79
N ALA A 514 7.86 22.29 15.18
CA ALA A 514 8.83 23.38 15.16
C ALA A 514 8.57 24.38 16.29
N PRO A 515 9.62 25.02 16.84
CA PRO A 515 9.46 26.07 17.83
C PRO A 515 8.80 27.29 17.20
N ASN A 516 8.05 28.05 18.00
CA ASN A 516 7.31 29.21 17.51
C ASN A 516 7.68 30.47 18.30
N THR A 517 8.20 31.47 17.59
CA THR A 517 8.56 32.77 18.18
C THR A 517 7.35 33.65 18.51
N VAL A 518 6.13 33.21 18.18
CA VAL A 518 4.87 33.90 18.47
C VAL A 518 3.93 32.94 19.18
N TYR A 519 3.47 33.31 20.38
CA TYR A 519 2.54 32.45 21.12
C TYR A 519 1.24 32.24 20.34
N THR A 520 0.97 30.97 20.02
CA THR A 520 -0.17 30.57 19.20
C THR A 520 -1.05 29.61 20.00
N PRO A 521 -2.16 30.07 20.61
CA PRO A 521 -2.97 29.25 21.51
C PRO A 521 -3.45 27.91 20.92
N SER A 522 -3.66 27.83 19.61
CA SER A 522 -4.11 26.58 18.95
C SER A 522 -3.09 25.44 19.00
N GLU A 523 -1.82 25.74 19.28
CA GLU A 523 -0.73 24.76 19.42
C GLU A 523 -0.74 23.99 20.75
N TRP A 524 -1.61 24.39 21.68
CA TRP A 524 -1.63 23.89 23.05
C TRP A 524 -2.98 23.29 23.41
N ASP A 525 -2.96 22.27 24.25
CA ASP A 525 -4.09 21.84 25.05
C ASP A 525 -3.99 22.52 26.42
N GLU A 526 -5.03 23.29 26.76
CA GLU A 526 -5.11 24.01 28.03
C GLU A 526 -5.96 23.20 29.03
N LEU A 527 -5.31 22.73 30.08
CA LEU A 527 -5.88 21.84 31.09
C LEU A 527 -5.95 22.54 32.45
N ALA A 528 -6.82 22.04 33.33
CA ALA A 528 -6.69 22.33 34.76
C ALA A 528 -5.35 21.76 35.27
N ILE A 529 -4.88 22.24 36.43
CA ILE A 529 -3.62 21.77 37.04
C ILE A 529 -3.56 20.24 37.01
N THR A 530 -2.61 19.73 36.22
CA THR A 530 -2.22 18.33 36.17
C THR A 530 -0.71 18.23 35.95
N TYR A 531 -0.16 17.11 36.40
CA TYR A 531 1.25 16.75 36.20
C TYR A 531 1.36 15.53 35.26
N ASP A 532 0.23 15.06 34.73
CA ASP A 532 0.13 13.93 33.81
C ASP A 532 0.61 14.39 32.43
N GLY A 533 1.80 13.95 32.01
CA GLY A 533 2.43 14.40 30.75
C GLY A 533 3.92 14.68 30.94
N LEU A 534 4.26 15.27 32.10
CA LEU A 534 5.65 15.59 32.44
C LEU A 534 6.54 14.34 32.38
N GLY A 535 7.69 14.49 31.71
CA GLY A 535 8.65 13.43 31.42
C GLY A 535 8.40 12.69 30.10
N SER A 536 7.40 13.11 29.31
CA SER A 536 7.00 12.44 28.07
C SER A 536 6.35 13.41 27.09
N HIS A 537 6.91 13.49 25.89
CA HIS A 537 6.28 14.18 24.77
C HIS A 537 6.46 13.38 23.48
N THR A 538 5.50 13.49 22.58
CA THR A 538 5.55 12.90 21.25
C THR A 538 5.51 14.03 20.24
N MET A 539 6.34 13.97 19.20
CA MET A 539 6.07 14.71 17.98
C MET A 539 5.50 13.76 16.94
N ASP A 540 4.31 14.10 16.48
CA ASP A 540 3.70 13.51 15.31
C ASP A 540 3.92 14.46 14.13
N SER A 541 4.88 14.14 13.26
CA SER A 541 4.93 14.73 11.92
C SER A 541 4.19 13.86 10.92
N SER A 542 3.03 13.32 11.26
CA SER A 542 2.13 12.71 10.28
C SER A 542 1.97 13.68 9.11
N LEU A 543 2.78 13.43 8.08
CA LEU A 543 2.43 13.74 6.73
C LEU A 543 1.57 12.55 6.29
N PRO A 544 0.47 12.86 5.62
CA PRO A 544 -0.80 12.22 5.86
C PRO A 544 -0.80 10.87 5.19
N VAL A 545 -1.98 10.25 5.21
CA VAL A 545 -2.46 9.50 4.04
C VAL A 545 -1.68 9.84 2.77
N GLN A 546 -0.78 8.95 2.35
CA GLN A 546 0.05 9.20 1.19
C GLN A 546 -0.76 8.90 -0.06
N LEU A 547 -1.49 9.90 -0.55
CA LEU A 547 -2.33 9.74 -1.71
C LEU A 547 -1.49 9.42 -2.96
N ILE A 548 -1.66 8.20 -3.46
CA ILE A 548 -1.08 7.73 -4.73
C ILE A 548 -1.87 8.31 -5.89
N ALA A 549 -3.20 8.25 -5.82
CA ALA A 549 -4.10 8.69 -6.87
C ALA A 549 -5.43 9.18 -6.27
N PHE A 550 -6.06 10.17 -6.91
CA PHE A 550 -7.46 10.53 -6.69
C PHE A 550 -8.07 10.93 -8.04
N THR A 551 -9.11 10.22 -8.43
CA THR A 551 -9.74 10.34 -9.74
C THR A 551 -11.24 10.41 -9.60
N ALA A 552 -11.88 11.04 -10.58
CA ALA A 552 -13.33 11.14 -10.68
C ALA A 552 -13.75 10.68 -12.07
N ARG A 553 -14.71 9.76 -12.16
CA ARG A 553 -15.19 9.18 -13.42
C ARG A 553 -16.72 9.02 -13.44
N PRO A 554 -17.37 9.09 -14.61
CA PRO A 554 -18.80 8.88 -14.71
C PRO A 554 -19.13 7.37 -14.70
N VAL A 555 -20.16 6.97 -13.97
CA VAL A 555 -20.75 5.62 -14.03
C VAL A 555 -22.26 5.76 -13.91
N ASP A 556 -23.02 5.20 -14.85
CA ASP A 556 -24.50 5.14 -14.81
C ASP A 556 -25.20 6.43 -14.34
N ASN A 557 -24.80 7.57 -14.92
CA ASN A 557 -25.37 8.89 -14.65
C ASN A 557 -24.97 9.51 -13.29
N GLN A 558 -23.95 8.97 -12.63
CA GLN A 558 -23.38 9.44 -11.36
C GLN A 558 -21.87 9.71 -11.53
N VAL A 559 -21.25 10.35 -10.54
CA VAL A 559 -19.79 10.51 -10.50
C VAL A 559 -19.22 9.60 -9.41
N VAL A 560 -18.30 8.73 -9.79
CA VAL A 560 -17.55 7.86 -8.88
C VAL A 560 -16.19 8.47 -8.65
N LEU A 561 -15.85 8.65 -7.38
CA LEU A 561 -14.53 9.07 -6.92
C LEU A 561 -13.75 7.84 -6.45
N GLU A 562 -12.52 7.71 -6.90
CA GLU A 562 -11.62 6.61 -6.51
C GLU A 562 -10.27 7.18 -6.11
N TRP A 563 -9.76 6.74 -4.96
CA TRP A 563 -8.41 7.09 -4.52
C TRP A 563 -7.66 5.91 -3.92
N GLN A 564 -6.35 6.07 -3.89
CA GLN A 564 -5.42 5.10 -3.35
C GLN A 564 -4.46 5.79 -2.40
N THR A 565 -4.18 5.13 -1.29
CA THR A 565 -3.25 5.57 -0.25
C THR A 565 -2.09 4.58 -0.22
N ALA A 566 -0.85 5.06 -0.17
CA ALA A 566 0.34 4.22 0.01
C ALA A 566 0.51 3.82 1.48
N SER A 567 0.11 4.73 2.36
CA SER A 567 0.08 4.56 3.80
C SER A 567 -0.97 5.48 4.39
N GLU A 568 -1.48 5.14 5.56
CA GLU A 568 -2.40 5.89 6.39
C GLU A 568 -1.90 5.83 7.83
N MET A 569 -2.00 6.95 8.53
CA MET A 569 -1.67 7.04 9.95
C MET A 569 -2.76 7.87 10.61
N ASP A 570 -3.36 7.31 11.67
CA ASP A 570 -4.48 7.85 12.44
C ASP A 570 -5.67 8.35 11.62
N ASN A 571 -5.88 7.80 10.42
CA ASN A 571 -6.97 8.20 9.54
C ASN A 571 -8.31 7.67 10.07
N ALA A 572 -9.17 8.57 10.56
CA ALA A 572 -10.55 8.25 10.91
C ALA A 572 -11.45 8.15 9.67
N GLY A 573 -11.18 8.97 8.66
CA GLY A 573 -11.77 8.83 7.34
C GLY A 573 -11.57 10.04 6.44
N PHE A 574 -12.38 10.13 5.40
CA PHE A 574 -12.26 11.12 4.34
C PHE A 574 -13.48 12.04 4.29
N ILE A 575 -13.25 13.23 3.78
CA ILE A 575 -14.24 14.25 3.49
C ILE A 575 -14.15 14.58 2.00
N VAL A 576 -15.31 14.63 1.35
CA VAL A 576 -15.42 15.00 -0.06
C VAL A 576 -16.11 16.35 -0.17
N GLU A 577 -15.46 17.28 -0.87
CA GLU A 577 -16.08 18.53 -1.30
C GLU A 577 -16.20 18.59 -2.83
N ARG A 578 -17.23 19.27 -3.32
CA ARG A 578 -17.50 19.47 -4.75
C ARG A 578 -17.72 20.94 -5.09
N ALA A 579 -17.22 21.38 -6.24
CA ALA A 579 -17.60 22.64 -6.89
C ALA A 579 -18.22 22.36 -8.27
N ASP A 580 -19.32 23.04 -8.58
CA ASP A 580 -20.14 22.84 -9.80
C ASP A 580 -19.56 23.44 -11.10
N ASN A 581 -18.41 24.14 -11.02
CA ASN A 581 -17.61 24.65 -12.15
C ASN A 581 -16.31 25.31 -11.63
N ASP A 582 -15.46 25.80 -12.56
CA ASP A 582 -14.18 26.45 -12.27
C ASP A 582 -14.28 27.73 -11.41
N SER A 583 -15.45 28.38 -11.38
CA SER A 583 -15.67 29.62 -10.62
C SER A 583 -16.52 29.43 -9.36
N ALA A 584 -17.09 28.24 -9.14
CA ALA A 584 -17.92 27.93 -7.99
C ALA A 584 -17.08 27.63 -6.74
N ALA A 585 -17.63 27.95 -5.56
CA ALA A 585 -17.05 27.55 -4.28
C ALA A 585 -17.22 26.04 -4.05
N PHE A 586 -16.28 25.43 -3.33
CA PHE A 586 -16.38 24.04 -2.89
C PHE A 586 -17.38 23.93 -1.73
N VAL A 587 -18.19 22.88 -1.78
CA VAL A 587 -19.17 22.55 -0.75
C VAL A 587 -18.96 21.09 -0.34
N ARG A 588 -18.91 20.82 0.96
CA ARG A 588 -18.87 19.44 1.49
C ARG A 588 -20.12 18.67 1.08
N ILE A 589 -19.93 17.52 0.42
CA ILE A 589 -21.02 16.66 -0.06
C ILE A 589 -21.12 15.34 0.71
N ALA A 590 -20.03 14.88 1.34
CA ALA A 590 -20.02 13.68 2.16
C ALA A 590 -18.83 13.66 3.13
N ASP A 591 -18.97 12.89 4.21
CA ASP A 591 -17.90 12.59 5.17
C ASP A 591 -18.02 11.16 5.73
N PHE A 592 -16.93 10.69 6.32
CA PHE A 592 -16.83 9.36 6.95
C PHE A 592 -17.73 9.13 8.16
N THR A 593 -18.31 10.18 8.74
CA THR A 593 -19.25 10.03 9.88
C THR A 593 -20.65 9.66 9.40
N THR A 594 -20.95 9.90 8.13
CA THR A 594 -22.26 9.70 7.51
C THR A 594 -22.26 8.68 6.38
N ASP A 595 -21.08 8.33 5.83
CA ASP A 595 -20.92 7.31 4.79
C ASP A 595 -19.74 6.38 5.11
N ASP A 596 -20.02 5.09 5.28
CA ASP A 596 -19.02 4.06 5.59
C ASP A 596 -17.96 3.91 4.50
N ALA A 597 -18.26 4.26 3.24
CA ALA A 597 -17.30 4.20 2.13
C ALA A 597 -16.16 5.22 2.27
N LEU A 598 -16.33 6.20 3.15
CA LEU A 598 -15.33 7.22 3.46
C LEU A 598 -14.56 6.93 4.75
N LYS A 599 -14.84 5.84 5.48
CA LYS A 599 -14.08 5.49 6.69
C LYS A 599 -12.64 5.14 6.37
N GLY A 600 -11.75 5.64 7.21
CA GLY A 600 -10.31 5.42 7.13
C GLY A 600 -9.91 4.01 7.50
N ALA A 601 -8.71 3.60 7.13
CA ALA A 601 -8.14 2.35 7.62
C ALA A 601 -7.33 2.52 8.91
N GLY A 602 -7.37 3.69 9.55
CA GLY A 602 -6.62 4.00 10.77
C GLY A 602 -5.12 4.07 10.50
N ASN A 603 -4.38 3.11 11.06
CA ASN A 603 -2.93 2.98 10.91
C ASN A 603 -2.59 1.83 9.96
N ARG A 604 -2.12 2.15 8.75
CA ARG A 604 -1.88 1.17 7.69
C ARG A 604 -0.67 1.56 6.83
N SER A 605 0.35 0.73 6.77
CA SER A 605 1.54 0.93 5.92
C SER A 605 1.44 0.24 4.54
N THR A 606 0.26 -0.33 4.24
CA THR A 606 -0.02 -1.05 3.00
C THR A 606 -0.99 -0.28 2.13
N LEU A 607 -0.89 -0.50 0.81
CA LEU A 607 -1.72 0.18 -0.16
C LEU A 607 -3.21 -0.07 0.12
N THR A 608 -3.99 1.00 0.26
CA THR A 608 -5.43 0.92 0.52
C THR A 608 -6.21 1.67 -0.55
N ASN A 609 -7.30 1.05 -1.01
CA ASN A 609 -8.13 1.55 -2.10
C ASN A 609 -9.48 2.00 -1.56
N TYR A 610 -9.97 3.13 -2.06
CA TYR A 610 -11.23 3.71 -1.66
C TYR A 610 -12.09 4.07 -2.86
N ARG A 611 -13.41 4.04 -2.64
CA ARG A 611 -14.41 4.36 -3.65
C ARG A 611 -15.61 5.04 -3.02
N PHE A 612 -15.97 6.22 -3.52
CA PHE A 612 -17.16 6.97 -3.12
C PHE A 612 -18.02 7.32 -4.34
N VAL A 613 -19.35 7.33 -4.19
CA VAL A 613 -20.29 7.62 -5.27
C VAL A 613 -21.05 8.92 -4.97
N ASP A 614 -20.78 9.97 -5.75
CA ASP A 614 -21.59 11.18 -5.77
C ASP A 614 -22.82 10.97 -6.66
N ALA A 615 -23.87 10.40 -6.06
CA ALA A 615 -25.16 10.18 -6.70
C ALA A 615 -25.93 11.49 -6.98
N THR A 616 -25.47 12.64 -6.47
CA THR A 616 -26.12 13.94 -6.64
C THR A 616 -25.55 14.73 -7.82
N ALA A 617 -24.45 14.27 -8.41
CA ALA A 617 -23.84 14.90 -9.58
C ALA A 617 -24.78 14.85 -10.78
N ASN A 618 -24.98 16.00 -11.43
CA ASN A 618 -25.72 16.08 -12.68
C ASN A 618 -24.79 15.70 -13.84
N PRO A 619 -25.16 14.68 -14.64
CA PRO A 619 -24.39 14.19 -15.80
C PRO A 619 -24.38 15.17 -16.98
N GLN A 620 -24.55 16.48 -16.79
CA GLN A 620 -24.48 17.49 -17.84
C GLN A 620 -23.64 18.69 -17.40
N LYS A 621 -22.93 18.57 -16.28
CA LYS A 621 -22.12 19.62 -15.68
C LYS A 621 -20.71 19.11 -15.39
N SER A 622 -19.75 20.01 -15.44
CA SER A 622 -18.38 19.81 -15.02
C SER A 622 -18.26 20.02 -13.51
N TYR A 623 -17.46 19.19 -12.84
CA TYR A 623 -17.25 19.25 -11.40
C TYR A 623 -15.77 19.24 -11.05
N ARG A 624 -15.45 19.88 -9.92
CA ARG A 624 -14.17 19.72 -9.25
C ARG A 624 -14.43 19.09 -7.90
N TYR A 625 -13.58 18.15 -7.52
CA TYR A 625 -13.65 17.46 -6.24
C TYR A 625 -12.37 17.72 -5.45
N HIS A 626 -12.53 17.97 -4.15
CA HIS A 626 -11.45 17.92 -3.18
C HIS A 626 -11.67 16.73 -2.26
N LEU A 627 -10.57 16.06 -1.95
CA LEU A 627 -10.50 15.02 -0.95
C LEU A 627 -9.66 15.54 0.22
N TYR A 628 -10.21 15.44 1.41
CA TYR A 628 -9.51 15.69 2.65
C TYR A 628 -9.50 14.42 3.47
N ASP A 629 -8.40 14.14 4.15
CA ASP A 629 -8.36 13.16 5.23
C ASP A 629 -8.70 13.83 6.57
N GLN A 630 -9.28 13.06 7.49
CA GLN A 630 -9.53 13.49 8.85
C GLN A 630 -9.02 12.43 9.83
N ASN A 631 -8.29 12.88 10.85
CA ASN A 631 -7.74 12.01 11.88
C ASN A 631 -8.75 11.78 13.02
N TYR A 632 -8.48 10.79 13.89
CA TYR A 632 -9.33 10.50 15.06
C TYR A 632 -9.43 11.65 16.07
N ASP A 633 -8.47 12.59 16.04
CA ASP A 633 -8.47 13.82 16.86
C ASP A 633 -9.30 14.96 16.26
N GLY A 634 -9.89 14.76 15.08
CA GLY A 634 -10.76 15.71 14.40
C GLY A 634 -10.05 16.68 13.45
N ARG A 635 -8.73 16.58 13.26
CA ARG A 635 -8.00 17.39 12.29
C ARG A 635 -8.33 17.00 10.87
N VAL A 636 -8.57 17.99 10.01
CA VAL A 636 -8.85 17.81 8.58
C VAL A 636 -7.67 18.32 7.77
N GLN A 637 -7.13 17.48 6.89
CA GLN A 637 -6.04 17.82 5.99
C GLN A 637 -6.41 17.58 4.53
N TRP A 638 -5.93 18.44 3.64
CA TRP A 638 -6.15 18.27 2.21
C TRP A 638 -5.19 17.23 1.64
N THR A 639 -5.73 16.19 1.00
CA THR A 639 -4.94 15.07 0.49
C THR A 639 -4.93 14.99 -1.04
N GLY A 640 -5.95 15.53 -1.73
CA GLY A 640 -5.93 15.61 -3.20
C GLY A 640 -7.09 16.36 -3.85
N SER A 641 -6.98 16.55 -5.17
CA SER A 641 -8.04 17.13 -6.00
C SER A 641 -8.21 16.36 -7.32
N ALA A 642 -9.45 16.18 -7.75
CA ALA A 642 -9.80 15.61 -9.04
C ALA A 642 -10.67 16.61 -9.81
N VAL A 643 -10.36 16.81 -11.09
CA VAL A 643 -11.20 17.60 -12.00
C VAL A 643 -11.85 16.66 -12.98
N TYR A 644 -13.17 16.79 -13.12
CA TYR A 644 -13.95 15.95 -14.00
C TYR A 644 -14.91 16.80 -14.83
N ASP A 645 -14.83 16.68 -16.15
CA ASP A 645 -15.71 17.40 -17.06
C ASP A 645 -16.63 16.41 -17.79
N PHE A 646 -17.90 16.40 -17.41
CA PHE A 646 -18.94 15.72 -18.18
C PHE A 646 -19.45 16.67 -19.26
N GLN A 647 -18.86 16.61 -20.46
CA GLN A 647 -19.56 17.04 -21.66
C GLN A 647 -20.28 15.83 -22.24
N SER A 648 -21.60 15.79 -22.09
CA SER A 648 -22.40 14.87 -22.92
C SER A 648 -22.00 15.09 -24.36
N ALA A 649 -21.91 14.02 -25.15
CA ALA A 649 -21.84 14.11 -26.59
C ALA A 649 -23.10 14.83 -27.13
N ILE A 650 -23.06 16.17 -27.10
CA ILE A 650 -23.82 17.23 -27.77
C ILE A 650 -23.30 18.51 -27.10
N ASP A 651 -22.25 19.09 -27.65
CA ASP A 651 -22.33 20.47 -28.16
C ASP A 651 -21.09 20.78 -28.99
N HIS A 652 -21.33 20.95 -30.29
CA HIS A 652 -20.56 21.88 -31.08
C HIS A 652 -20.65 23.25 -30.38
N ASP A 653 -19.53 23.96 -30.22
CA ASP A 653 -19.60 25.41 -30.03
C ASP A 653 -20.47 26.02 -31.15
N ARG A 654 -21.10 27.18 -30.92
CA ARG A 654 -21.98 27.90 -31.87
C ARG A 654 -21.28 28.36 -33.16
N THR A 655 -20.11 27.78 -33.47
CA THR A 655 -19.27 27.95 -34.65
C THR A 655 -18.77 26.63 -35.27
N GLY A 656 -19.05 25.46 -34.68
CA GLY A 656 -18.75 24.15 -35.28
C GLY A 656 -17.28 23.71 -35.26
N GLN A 657 -16.46 24.16 -34.31
CA GLN A 657 -15.08 23.67 -34.14
C GLN A 657 -14.90 22.83 -32.86
N SER A 658 -14.39 21.61 -33.02
CA SER A 658 -13.93 20.73 -31.94
C SER A 658 -12.73 21.34 -31.20
N ILE A 659 -12.78 21.36 -29.86
CA ILE A 659 -11.75 21.91 -28.97
C ILE A 659 -10.47 21.05 -29.03
N ARG A 660 -9.28 21.67 -29.14
CA ARG A 660 -7.97 21.00 -29.26
C ARG A 660 -7.49 20.41 -27.92
N GLY A 661 -8.02 19.26 -27.51
CA GLY A 661 -7.75 18.63 -26.21
C GLY A 661 -6.86 17.37 -26.23
N PHE A 662 -6.45 16.94 -25.02
CA PHE A 662 -5.85 15.63 -24.72
C PHE A 662 -6.43 15.06 -23.42
N ILE A 663 -6.33 13.74 -23.22
CA ILE A 663 -6.62 13.03 -21.97
C ILE A 663 -5.31 12.40 -21.46
N LEU A 664 -4.93 12.68 -20.22
CA LEU A 664 -3.77 12.06 -19.59
C LEU A 664 -4.16 10.69 -19.02
N ARG A 665 -3.47 9.62 -19.44
CA ARG A 665 -3.72 8.23 -19.02
C ARG A 665 -2.76 7.72 -17.94
N GLY A 666 -1.86 8.58 -17.46
CA GLY A 666 -0.86 8.22 -16.45
C GLY A 666 0.46 7.72 -17.06
N ASN A 667 1.29 7.12 -16.21
CA ASN A 667 2.56 6.53 -16.60
C ASN A 667 2.72 5.13 -16.00
N TYR A 668 3.28 4.20 -16.77
CA TYR A 668 3.54 2.81 -16.33
C TYR A 668 4.91 2.32 -16.83
N PRO A 669 5.68 1.58 -16.01
CA PRO A 669 5.44 1.30 -14.58
C PRO A 669 5.53 2.56 -13.69
N ASN A 670 4.94 2.52 -12.50
CA ASN A 670 5.07 3.52 -11.44
C ASN A 670 4.80 2.86 -10.07
N PRO A 671 5.82 2.63 -9.21
CA PRO A 671 7.21 3.06 -9.33
C PRO A 671 7.93 2.43 -10.52
N PHE A 672 9.00 3.05 -11.00
CA PHE A 672 9.72 2.58 -12.20
C PHE A 672 11.23 2.50 -11.98
N ASN A 673 11.88 1.53 -12.63
CA ASN A 673 13.33 1.36 -12.68
C ASN A 673 13.79 0.77 -14.03
N PRO A 674 14.65 1.43 -14.81
CA PRO A 674 14.89 2.87 -14.87
C PRO A 674 13.92 3.58 -15.83
N SER A 675 12.91 2.89 -16.39
CA SER A 675 12.03 3.49 -17.41
C SER A 675 10.53 3.39 -17.12
N THR A 676 9.81 4.47 -17.44
CA THR A 676 8.35 4.57 -17.42
C THR A 676 7.83 5.15 -18.74
N THR A 677 6.58 4.87 -19.08
CA THR A 677 5.93 5.34 -20.30
C THR A 677 4.71 6.17 -19.96
N ILE A 678 4.73 7.46 -20.32
CA ILE A 678 3.58 8.37 -20.16
C ILE A 678 2.62 8.15 -21.33
N ALA A 679 1.37 7.82 -21.04
CA ALA A 679 0.33 7.62 -22.03
C ALA A 679 -0.59 8.85 -22.10
N VAL A 680 -0.75 9.40 -23.31
CA VAL A 680 -1.62 10.56 -23.57
C VAL A 680 -2.51 10.24 -24.76
N GLU A 681 -3.82 10.38 -24.59
CA GLU A 681 -4.78 10.25 -25.68
C GLU A 681 -5.08 11.60 -26.31
N ILE A 682 -4.91 11.66 -27.62
CA ILE A 682 -5.01 12.88 -28.41
C ILE A 682 -6.31 12.83 -29.20
N GLN A 683 -7.22 13.76 -28.91
CA GLN A 683 -8.57 13.76 -29.47
C GLN A 683 -8.60 14.29 -30.91
N LYS A 684 -7.61 15.11 -31.31
CA LYS A 684 -7.54 15.69 -32.65
C LYS A 684 -6.11 15.73 -33.19
N ASN A 685 -5.95 15.43 -34.49
CA ASN A 685 -4.65 15.28 -35.13
C ASN A 685 -3.78 16.55 -35.09
N ASP A 686 -4.39 17.75 -35.03
CA ASP A 686 -3.70 19.03 -34.99
C ASP A 686 -3.41 19.56 -33.57
N THR A 687 -3.70 18.81 -32.51
CA THR A 687 -3.44 19.24 -31.12
C THR A 687 -1.94 19.30 -30.85
N PRO A 688 -1.35 20.49 -30.59
CA PRO A 688 0.04 20.58 -30.15
C PRO A 688 0.15 20.09 -28.71
N LEU A 689 1.21 19.31 -28.44
CA LEU A 689 1.50 18.75 -27.13
C LEU A 689 2.93 19.09 -26.73
N ARG A 690 3.11 19.38 -25.44
CA ARG A 690 4.41 19.54 -24.78
C ARG A 690 4.44 18.70 -23.51
N ILE A 691 5.50 17.91 -23.34
CA ILE A 691 5.73 17.09 -22.15
C ILE A 691 7.08 17.45 -21.54
N ASP A 692 7.06 17.90 -20.29
CA ASP A 692 8.25 18.23 -19.49
C ASP A 692 8.23 17.44 -18.18
N ILE A 693 9.41 17.13 -17.63
CA ILE A 693 9.60 16.41 -16.37
C ILE A 693 10.37 17.32 -15.41
N PHE A 694 9.98 17.29 -14.14
CA PHE A 694 10.46 18.13 -13.05
C PHE A 694 10.87 17.26 -11.86
N ASP A 695 11.85 17.72 -11.09
CA ASP A 695 12.13 17.15 -9.78
C ASP A 695 11.12 17.62 -8.73
N ASN A 696 11.21 17.07 -7.51
CA ASN A 696 10.37 17.44 -6.38
C ASN A 696 10.50 18.92 -5.94
N LYS A 697 11.51 19.65 -6.42
CA LYS A 697 11.69 21.09 -6.20
C LYS A 697 11.11 21.93 -7.34
N GLY A 698 10.41 21.30 -8.30
CA GLY A 698 9.83 21.97 -9.46
C GLY A 698 10.84 22.41 -10.51
N ARG A 699 12.11 21.97 -10.42
CA ARG A 699 13.12 22.28 -11.45
C ARG A 699 12.93 21.33 -12.63
N ARG A 700 12.90 21.86 -13.85
CA ARG A 700 12.76 21.05 -15.07
C ARG A 700 14.00 20.19 -15.28
N VAL A 701 13.83 18.88 -15.22
CA VAL A 701 14.86 17.84 -15.34
C VAL A 701 15.01 17.39 -16.78
N ARG A 702 13.90 17.16 -17.48
CA ARG A 702 13.89 16.64 -18.84
C ARG A 702 12.78 17.27 -19.68
N HIS A 703 13.09 17.68 -20.90
CA HIS A 703 12.09 17.88 -21.94
C HIS A 703 11.90 16.55 -22.68
N LEU A 704 10.67 16.04 -22.69
CA LEU A 704 10.38 14.72 -23.26
C LEU A 704 9.84 14.82 -24.69
N PHE A 705 8.96 15.79 -24.95
CA PHE A 705 8.32 15.94 -26.25
C PHE A 705 7.79 17.36 -26.48
N SER A 706 7.87 17.83 -27.73
CA SER A 706 7.09 18.97 -28.23
C SER A 706 6.74 18.76 -29.70
N GLY A 707 5.45 18.83 -30.05
CA GLY A 707 4.98 18.66 -31.42
C GLY A 707 3.52 18.25 -31.51
N GLN A 708 3.09 17.79 -32.69
CA GLN A 708 1.76 17.25 -32.93
C GLN A 708 1.90 15.72 -33.08
N PRO A 709 1.65 14.93 -32.03
CA PRO A 709 1.91 13.49 -32.05
C PRO A 709 0.84 12.71 -32.86
N GLY A 710 -0.26 13.37 -33.23
CA GLY A 710 -1.38 12.83 -33.97
C GLY A 710 -2.44 12.14 -33.10
N THR A 711 -3.60 11.85 -33.68
CA THR A 711 -4.81 11.36 -32.98
C THR A 711 -4.67 9.94 -32.41
N GLY A 712 -5.32 9.68 -31.28
CA GLY A 712 -5.31 8.39 -30.57
C GLY A 712 -4.33 8.37 -29.39
N ILE A 713 -4.13 7.19 -28.81
CA ILE A 713 -3.21 7.02 -27.68
C ILE A 713 -1.76 7.14 -28.17
N ARG A 714 -0.94 7.87 -27.40
CA ARG A 714 0.47 8.13 -27.67
C ARG A 714 1.29 7.87 -26.42
N HIS A 715 2.41 7.20 -26.62
CA HIS A 715 3.29 6.74 -25.56
C HIS A 715 4.62 7.49 -25.61
N PHE A 716 5.00 8.09 -24.49
CA PHE A 716 6.22 8.87 -24.34
C PHE A 716 7.09 8.23 -23.25
N LYS A 717 8.14 7.51 -23.68
CA LYS A 717 9.03 6.79 -22.77
C LYS A 717 10.07 7.72 -22.16
N TRP A 718 10.21 7.69 -20.84
CA TRP A 718 11.30 8.32 -20.11
C TRP A 718 12.17 7.26 -19.42
N GLN A 719 13.49 7.37 -19.56
CA GLN A 719 14.48 6.41 -19.04
C GLN A 719 15.29 6.98 -17.86
N ALA A 720 14.65 7.77 -16.99
CA ALA A 720 15.29 8.37 -15.82
C ALA A 720 16.58 9.15 -16.14
N ARG A 721 16.59 9.91 -17.24
CA ARG A 721 17.73 10.74 -17.67
C ARG A 721 17.33 12.22 -17.80
N ASP A 722 18.24 13.12 -17.45
CA ASP A 722 18.10 14.56 -17.62
C ASP A 722 18.30 15.00 -19.09
N ASP A 723 18.19 16.30 -19.36
CA ASP A 723 18.44 16.89 -20.70
C ASP A 723 19.88 16.65 -21.21
N ARG A 724 20.85 16.35 -20.34
CA ARG A 724 22.25 16.04 -20.69
C ARG A 724 22.48 14.53 -20.90
N GLY A 725 21.43 13.72 -20.79
CA GLY A 725 21.49 12.27 -20.89
C GLY A 725 22.05 11.58 -19.65
N GLN A 726 22.26 12.30 -18.55
CA GLN A 726 22.77 11.74 -17.29
C GLN A 726 21.63 11.11 -16.48
N PRO A 727 21.86 9.96 -15.81
CA PRO A 727 20.87 9.37 -14.92
C PRO A 727 20.51 10.31 -13.77
N VAL A 728 19.23 10.44 -13.45
CA VAL A 728 18.73 11.28 -12.33
C VAL A 728 18.55 10.43 -11.07
N SER A 729 18.69 10.96 -9.85
CA SER A 729 18.63 10.16 -8.61
C SER A 729 17.25 9.53 -8.36
N SER A 730 17.18 8.45 -7.58
CA SER A 730 15.90 7.93 -7.07
C SER A 730 15.10 9.02 -6.35
N GLY A 731 13.77 8.93 -6.41
CA GLY A 731 12.87 9.90 -5.79
C GLY A 731 11.67 10.27 -6.66
N ILE A 732 10.92 11.26 -6.17
CA ILE A 732 9.69 11.73 -6.80
C ILE A 732 10.00 12.73 -7.91
N TYR A 733 9.37 12.49 -9.06
CA TYR A 733 9.36 13.39 -10.21
C TYR A 733 7.92 13.77 -10.56
N LEU A 734 7.74 14.94 -11.13
CA LEU A 734 6.48 15.39 -11.70
C LEU A 734 6.64 15.46 -13.21
N TYR A 735 5.65 15.06 -13.98
CA TYR A 735 5.58 15.41 -15.39
C TYR A 735 4.38 16.32 -15.65
N ARG A 736 4.57 17.22 -16.60
CA ARG A 736 3.56 18.16 -17.07
C ARG A 736 3.28 17.89 -18.53
N VAL A 737 2.00 17.72 -18.87
CA VAL A 737 1.51 17.62 -20.24
C VAL A 737 0.71 18.88 -20.56
N ARG A 738 1.01 19.56 -21.66
CA ARG A 738 0.37 20.82 -22.04
C ARG A 738 -0.01 20.85 -23.51
N SER A 739 -1.20 21.38 -23.81
CA SER A 739 -1.66 21.85 -25.11
C SER A 739 -2.01 23.34 -25.05
N ASP A 740 -2.54 23.89 -26.15
CA ASP A 740 -2.98 25.30 -26.23
C ASP A 740 -4.10 25.62 -25.22
N SER A 741 -4.99 24.65 -24.96
CA SER A 741 -6.19 24.84 -24.12
C SER A 741 -6.13 24.12 -22.77
N ARG A 742 -5.14 23.25 -22.53
CA ARG A 742 -5.12 22.38 -21.34
C ARG A 742 -3.70 22.19 -20.79
N THR A 743 -3.55 22.09 -19.47
CA THR A 743 -2.30 21.67 -18.81
C THR A 743 -2.64 20.70 -17.69
N GLU A 744 -1.97 19.54 -17.66
CA GLU A 744 -2.14 18.48 -16.66
C GLU A 744 -0.79 18.14 -16.01
N TYR A 745 -0.84 17.69 -14.77
CA TYR A 745 0.34 17.26 -13.99
C TYR A 745 0.11 15.88 -13.38
N SER A 746 1.15 15.08 -13.26
CA SER A 746 1.08 13.82 -12.48
C SER A 746 2.47 13.42 -11.94
N LYS A 747 2.47 12.54 -10.92
CA LYS A 747 3.63 12.12 -10.14
C LYS A 747 4.20 10.79 -10.65
N MET A 748 5.52 10.63 -10.56
CA MET A 748 6.24 9.40 -10.86
C MET A 748 7.27 9.12 -9.77
N LEU A 749 7.44 7.87 -9.37
CA LEU A 749 8.44 7.44 -8.40
C LEU A 749 9.52 6.60 -9.09
N LEU A 750 10.75 7.14 -9.12
CA LEU A 750 11.92 6.39 -9.57
C LEU A 750 12.56 5.67 -8.38
N VAL A 751 12.67 4.36 -8.47
CA VAL A 751 13.39 3.51 -7.51
C VAL A 751 14.59 2.93 -8.24
N ARG A 752 15.77 2.95 -7.62
CA ARG A 752 16.98 2.34 -8.20
C ARG A 752 17.61 1.38 -7.23
#